data_AF-A0A8X8JYP1-F1
#
_entry.id   AF-A0A8X8JYP1-F1
#
_cell.length_a   1.000
_cell.length_b   1.000
_cell.length_c   1.000
_cell.angle_alpha   90.00
_cell.angle_beta   90.00
_cell.angle_gamma   90.00
#
_symmetry.space_group_name_H-M   'P 1'
#
loop_
_entity.id
_entity.type
_entity.pdbx_description
1 polymer ?
#
loop_
_entity_poly.entity_id
_entity_poly.type
_entity_poly.pdbx_seq_one_letter_code
_entity_poly.pdbx_strand_id
1 'polypeptide(L)'
;MSIAAAAPSADSAPPPSAAQPRVVVHKFGGTSVADADCYRHVARLLQARPEALQVTVVSAMKGVTDALIALARLAAAGDAQWREHWHDLRARHRGAAASLLGEHAGASVEWLDASFDELAELLAALAVIGGLPEEVLDRVQGLGEVCSAHLLGQHFLASGEPCAVLDAREVLVVEHGELGVNVDWETSAQRLHAWRQANVQQRVVATGFIARDRQDRITTLGRNGSDYSGAIFAALFNADELQIWTDVDGVLSADPRLVPEAVQLEALSYDEACELAYFGAKVVHPQTMSPAIQRGLPILIRNTFQPEHPGTRISAERSVRGPIKGLTLSAELALLNLEGTGLIGVPGTAERVFSALRQAHVSVVMISQGSSEHSICCVVRGNESQRGRDALLQAFAHELAVGQVQRVQLRGGVSVLAAVGDGMAGQPGVAARLFESLGRAQVNILAIAQGSSERNISVAVDSGDATRALRAAHAGFWLSPQTFAVGVIGPGNVGAALLDQLQAAQPQLLGKANIDLRLRAVASRRGMHLAPRALQGPWRAALADAPSASDLDAFTAHLLSAHLPHAVVIDCSGSAEVAGRYEGWLAAGIHVVTPNKQAGSGPLARYQSIRAAAAASGARFRYEATVGAGLPVITTLRDLVDTGDEVLSIEGIFSGTLAWLFNRFDGSQPFSALVEQARGMGYTEPDPRDDLSGIDVARKLVILAREAGRELSLEQVQVESLVPEALRAGSVDDFMQRLGDNDEALLQRLQQARGRGAVLRYVAALSAQGASVGLVEVPVDHAFANLKLTDNVVQFRTRRYCDNPLVVQGPGAGPEVTAAGVFADLLRVAAGEGARL
;
A
#
# COMPACT_ATOMS: atom_id res chain seq x y z
N MET A 1 -24.04 -28.43 54.71
CA MET A 1 -24.26 -27.40 53.67
C MET A 1 -22.92 -27.09 53.03
N SER A 2 -22.88 -27.17 51.70
CA SER A 2 -21.81 -26.75 50.79
C SER A 2 -20.47 -27.50 50.85
N ILE A 3 -20.40 -28.61 50.11
CA ILE A 3 -19.14 -29.20 49.62
C ILE A 3 -18.94 -28.67 48.21
N ALA A 4 -17.79 -28.03 47.98
CA ALA A 4 -17.40 -27.43 46.71
C ALA A 4 -17.36 -28.48 45.59
N ALA A 5 -18.11 -28.24 44.51
CA ALA A 5 -18.03 -29.01 43.28
C ALA A 5 -17.03 -28.34 42.33
N ALA A 6 -15.97 -29.07 42.01
CA ALA A 6 -14.93 -28.69 41.07
C ALA A 6 -15.49 -28.58 39.64
N ALA A 7 -14.96 -27.61 38.88
CA ALA A 7 -15.20 -27.45 37.46
C ALA A 7 -14.76 -28.70 36.67
N PRO A 8 -15.52 -29.14 35.65
CA PRO A 8 -15.12 -30.28 34.83
C PRO A 8 -13.93 -29.90 33.96
N SER A 9 -12.90 -30.73 34.04
CA SER A 9 -11.73 -30.72 33.16
C SER A 9 -12.16 -30.87 31.70
N ALA A 10 -11.82 -29.88 30.89
CA ALA A 10 -11.85 -29.96 29.43
C ALA A 10 -10.68 -30.84 28.96
N ASP A 11 -10.85 -32.16 28.98
CA ASP A 11 -9.97 -33.08 28.25
C ASP A 11 -10.63 -34.46 28.11
N SER A 12 -11.51 -34.55 27.12
CA SER A 12 -11.80 -35.79 26.40
C SER A 12 -12.46 -35.43 25.07
N ALA A 13 -11.63 -35.06 24.09
CA ALA A 13 -12.06 -35.13 22.71
C ALA A 13 -12.63 -36.53 22.44
N PRO A 14 -13.81 -36.68 21.82
CA PRO A 14 -14.30 -37.99 21.43
C PRO A 14 -13.26 -38.63 20.50
N PRO A 15 -13.07 -39.96 20.55
CA PRO A 15 -12.17 -40.65 19.63
C PRO A 15 -12.55 -40.27 18.19
N PRO A 16 -11.57 -40.19 17.25
CA PRO A 16 -11.86 -39.81 15.87
C PRO A 16 -12.92 -40.77 15.33
N SER A 17 -14.12 -40.23 15.08
CA SER A 17 -15.13 -40.89 14.25
C SER A 17 -14.41 -41.40 13.00
N ALA A 18 -14.57 -42.69 12.68
CA ALA A 18 -14.17 -43.21 11.38
C ALA A 18 -14.63 -42.20 10.31
N ALA A 19 -13.69 -41.66 9.55
CA ALA A 19 -13.95 -40.56 8.63
C ALA A 19 -15.08 -40.97 7.68
N GLN A 20 -16.16 -40.20 7.65
CA GLN A 20 -17.21 -40.39 6.66
C GLN A 20 -16.57 -40.35 5.26
N PRO A 21 -17.02 -41.19 4.32
CA PRO A 21 -16.49 -41.20 2.96
C PRO A 21 -16.71 -39.82 2.33
N ARG A 22 -15.61 -39.08 2.15
CA ARG A 22 -15.65 -37.69 1.67
C ARG A 22 -15.77 -37.64 0.15
N VAL A 23 -16.70 -36.83 -0.36
CA VAL A 23 -16.91 -36.56 -1.78
C VAL A 23 -16.40 -35.15 -2.08
N VAL A 24 -15.44 -35.01 -2.99
CA VAL A 24 -14.88 -33.71 -3.38
C VAL A 24 -14.96 -33.53 -4.88
N VAL A 25 -15.39 -32.34 -5.29
CA VAL A 25 -15.32 -31.92 -6.69
C VAL A 25 -14.11 -31.03 -6.89
N HIS A 26 -13.29 -31.37 -7.87
CA HIS A 26 -12.11 -30.63 -8.27
C HIS A 26 -12.36 -29.99 -9.62
N LYS A 27 -12.27 -28.67 -9.71
CA LYS A 27 -12.31 -27.98 -11.00
C LYS A 27 -10.93 -27.49 -11.36
N PHE A 28 -10.43 -27.84 -12.54
CA PHE A 28 -9.16 -27.33 -13.08
C PHE A 28 -9.39 -26.33 -14.21
N GLY A 29 -8.73 -25.16 -14.11
CA GLY A 29 -8.71 -24.14 -15.16
C GLY A 29 -7.83 -24.52 -16.34
N GLY A 30 -7.96 -23.81 -17.47
CA GLY A 30 -7.20 -24.14 -18.69
C GLY A 30 -5.68 -24.02 -18.55
N THR A 31 -5.19 -23.16 -17.65
CA THR A 31 -3.76 -23.08 -17.29
C THR A 31 -3.27 -24.34 -16.56
N SER A 32 -4.12 -24.92 -15.71
CA SER A 32 -3.83 -26.16 -14.98
C SER A 32 -3.80 -27.41 -15.88
N VAL A 33 -4.34 -27.32 -17.11
CA VAL A 33 -4.37 -28.39 -18.11
C VAL A 33 -3.85 -27.91 -19.47
N ALA A 34 -2.81 -27.05 -19.47
CA ALA A 34 -2.35 -26.38 -20.69
C ALA A 34 -1.63 -27.30 -21.69
N ASP A 35 -1.02 -28.37 -21.20
CA ASP A 35 -0.19 -29.33 -21.93
C ASP A 35 -0.09 -30.67 -21.17
N ALA A 36 0.65 -31.63 -21.75
CA ALA A 36 0.83 -32.97 -21.19
C ALA A 36 1.46 -32.98 -19.79
N ASP A 37 2.42 -32.09 -19.50
CA ASP A 37 3.05 -32.02 -18.17
C ASP A 37 2.06 -31.51 -17.12
N CYS A 38 1.24 -30.52 -17.49
CA CYS A 38 0.15 -30.05 -16.67
C CYS A 38 -0.87 -31.17 -16.37
N TYR A 39 -1.27 -31.96 -17.37
CA TYR A 39 -2.14 -33.13 -17.14
C TYR A 39 -1.50 -34.16 -16.21
N ARG A 40 -0.22 -34.52 -16.38
CA ARG A 40 0.50 -35.43 -15.48
C ARG A 40 0.57 -34.88 -14.06
N HIS A 41 0.75 -33.57 -13.91
CA HIS A 41 0.76 -32.90 -12.61
C HIS A 41 -0.61 -32.96 -11.94
N VAL A 42 -1.68 -32.59 -12.65
CA VAL A 42 -3.06 -32.72 -12.17
C VAL A 42 -3.40 -34.16 -11.77
N ALA A 43 -3.01 -35.15 -12.58
CA ALA A 43 -3.21 -36.55 -12.27
C ALA A 43 -2.52 -36.95 -10.95
N ARG A 44 -1.25 -36.57 -10.76
CA ARG A 44 -0.51 -36.80 -9.51
C ARG A 44 -1.18 -36.14 -8.31
N LEU A 45 -1.67 -34.90 -8.47
CA LEU A 45 -2.40 -34.19 -7.42
C LEU A 45 -3.66 -34.94 -7.00
N LEU A 46 -4.40 -35.50 -7.96
CA LEU A 46 -5.64 -36.24 -7.71
C LEU A 46 -5.36 -37.63 -7.11
N GLN A 47 -4.29 -38.29 -7.55
CA GLN A 47 -3.84 -39.60 -7.04
C GLN A 47 -3.37 -39.55 -5.58
N ALA A 48 -2.75 -38.45 -5.17
CA ALA A 48 -2.24 -38.28 -3.80
C ALA A 48 -3.36 -38.13 -2.74
N ARG A 49 -4.64 -38.16 -3.14
CA ARG A 49 -5.75 -37.78 -2.27
C ARG A 49 -6.70 -38.96 -1.99
N PRO A 50 -7.13 -39.16 -0.73
CA PRO A 50 -7.84 -40.36 -0.31
C PRO A 50 -9.38 -40.21 -0.37
N GLU A 51 -9.92 -39.39 -1.27
CA GLU A 51 -11.38 -39.20 -1.35
C GLU A 51 -12.12 -40.48 -1.79
N ALA A 52 -13.33 -40.70 -1.26
CA ALA A 52 -14.13 -41.89 -1.57
C ALA A 52 -14.78 -41.81 -2.96
N LEU A 53 -15.14 -40.59 -3.38
CA LEU A 53 -15.62 -40.26 -4.72
C LEU A 53 -15.00 -38.93 -5.14
N GLN A 54 -14.25 -38.94 -6.24
CA GLN A 54 -13.51 -37.80 -6.74
C GLN A 54 -14.03 -37.42 -8.12
N VAL A 55 -14.70 -36.26 -8.21
CA VAL A 55 -15.24 -35.73 -9.47
C VAL A 55 -14.35 -34.60 -9.95
N THR A 56 -13.79 -34.73 -11.14
CA THR A 56 -12.85 -33.76 -11.71
C THR A 56 -13.50 -33.08 -12.91
N VAL A 57 -13.78 -31.78 -12.80
CA VAL A 57 -14.27 -30.95 -13.91
C VAL A 57 -13.08 -30.26 -14.56
N VAL A 58 -12.90 -30.45 -15.87
CA VAL A 58 -11.80 -29.81 -16.61
C VAL A 58 -12.30 -28.79 -17.62
N SER A 59 -11.56 -27.69 -17.74
CA SER A 59 -11.73 -26.75 -18.86
C SER A 59 -10.96 -27.24 -20.08
N ALA A 60 -11.18 -26.63 -21.25
CA ALA A 60 -10.28 -26.79 -22.38
C ALA A 60 -8.84 -26.38 -22.03
N MET A 61 -7.85 -26.92 -22.75
CA MET A 61 -6.45 -26.48 -22.61
C MET A 61 -6.33 -24.97 -22.86
N LYS A 62 -5.39 -24.30 -22.17
CA LYS A 62 -5.19 -22.85 -22.26
C LYS A 62 -5.24 -22.32 -23.71
N GLY A 63 -6.18 -21.42 -23.99
CA GLY A 63 -6.37 -20.75 -25.29
C GLY A 63 -7.10 -21.56 -26.36
N VAL A 64 -7.54 -22.79 -26.09
CA VAL A 64 -8.25 -23.62 -27.08
C VAL A 64 -9.66 -23.10 -27.37
N THR A 65 -10.43 -22.71 -26.35
CA THR A 65 -11.80 -22.17 -26.55
C THR A 65 -11.77 -20.90 -27.41
N ASP A 66 -10.84 -19.98 -27.15
CA ASP A 66 -10.66 -18.77 -27.96
C ASP A 66 -10.27 -19.10 -29.41
N ALA A 67 -9.40 -20.10 -29.60
CA ALA A 67 -9.02 -20.58 -30.93
C ALA A 67 -10.21 -21.21 -31.68
N LEU A 68 -11.05 -21.98 -31.01
CA LEU A 68 -12.26 -22.58 -31.58
C LEU A 68 -13.27 -21.51 -32.00
N ILE A 69 -13.49 -20.48 -31.17
CA ILE A 69 -14.35 -19.34 -31.50
C ILE A 69 -13.77 -18.56 -32.70
N ALA A 70 -12.46 -18.32 -32.73
CA ALA A 70 -11.79 -17.65 -33.83
C ALA A 70 -11.93 -18.44 -35.14
N LEU A 71 -11.76 -19.77 -35.09
CA LEU A 71 -11.98 -20.67 -36.23
C LEU A 71 -13.39 -20.53 -36.80
N ALA A 72 -14.40 -20.59 -35.94
CA ALA A 72 -15.80 -20.49 -36.36
C ALA A 72 -16.09 -19.13 -37.01
N ARG A 73 -15.53 -18.03 -36.48
CA ARG A 73 -15.68 -16.68 -37.04
C ARG A 73 -14.98 -16.52 -38.38
N LEU A 74 -13.74 -17.02 -38.53
CA LEU A 74 -13.01 -17.00 -39.79
C LEU A 74 -13.73 -17.82 -40.86
N ALA A 75 -14.20 -19.01 -40.49
CA ALA A 75 -15.00 -19.85 -41.38
C ALA A 75 -16.27 -19.13 -41.83
N ALA A 76 -17.07 -18.58 -40.91
CA ALA A 76 -18.29 -17.84 -41.24
C ALA A 76 -18.03 -16.59 -42.09
N ALA A 77 -16.85 -15.98 -42.00
CA ALA A 77 -16.44 -14.85 -42.85
C ALA A 77 -15.94 -15.28 -44.25
N GLY A 78 -15.84 -16.58 -44.52
CA GLY A 78 -15.31 -17.12 -45.77
C GLY A 78 -13.77 -17.02 -45.89
N ASP A 79 -13.07 -16.78 -44.78
CA ASP A 79 -11.61 -16.61 -44.78
C ASP A 79 -10.90 -17.96 -44.79
N ALA A 80 -10.13 -18.25 -45.85
CA ALA A 80 -9.43 -19.53 -46.00
C ALA A 80 -8.41 -19.84 -44.88
N GLN A 81 -7.99 -18.85 -44.08
CA GLN A 81 -7.07 -19.03 -42.96
C GLN A 81 -7.61 -19.98 -41.88
N TRP A 82 -8.93 -20.21 -41.79
CA TRP A 82 -9.48 -21.16 -40.81
C TRP A 82 -8.91 -22.57 -40.99
N ARG A 83 -8.51 -22.97 -42.20
CA ARG A 83 -7.95 -24.31 -42.46
C ARG A 83 -6.57 -24.50 -41.83
N GLU A 84 -5.71 -23.48 -41.94
CA GLU A 84 -4.37 -23.48 -41.32
C GLU A 84 -4.50 -23.56 -39.80
N HIS A 85 -5.30 -22.68 -39.21
CA HIS A 85 -5.54 -22.68 -37.76
C HIS A 85 -6.20 -23.97 -37.25
N TRP A 86 -7.02 -24.65 -38.07
CA TRP A 86 -7.59 -25.95 -37.72
C TRP A 86 -6.50 -27.03 -37.69
N HIS A 87 -5.57 -27.04 -38.65
CA HIS A 87 -4.43 -27.94 -38.66
C HIS A 87 -3.54 -27.74 -37.42
N ASP A 88 -3.25 -26.49 -37.06
CA ASP A 88 -2.47 -26.15 -35.87
C ASP A 88 -3.15 -26.66 -34.58
N LEU A 89 -4.46 -26.43 -34.45
CA LEU A 89 -5.21 -26.85 -33.28
C LEU A 89 -5.29 -28.37 -33.17
N ARG A 90 -5.49 -29.08 -34.29
CA ARG A 90 -5.44 -30.55 -34.36
C ARG A 90 -4.06 -31.07 -33.97
N ALA A 91 -2.99 -30.52 -34.54
CA ALA A 91 -1.62 -30.91 -34.25
C ALA A 91 -1.28 -30.72 -32.76
N ARG A 92 -1.74 -29.62 -32.15
CA ARG A 92 -1.56 -29.35 -30.72
C ARG A 92 -2.19 -30.44 -29.85
N HIS A 93 -3.44 -30.86 -30.12
CA HIS A 93 -4.10 -31.91 -29.34
C HIS A 93 -3.47 -33.28 -29.57
N ARG A 94 -3.09 -33.61 -30.81
CA ARG A 94 -2.33 -34.84 -31.12
C ARG A 94 -1.00 -34.88 -30.37
N GLY A 95 -0.25 -33.78 -30.36
CA GLY A 95 1.02 -33.67 -29.66
C GLY A 95 0.85 -33.84 -28.14
N ALA A 96 -0.20 -33.25 -27.57
CA ALA A 96 -0.54 -33.44 -26.16
C ALA A 96 -0.90 -34.90 -25.85
N ALA A 97 -1.72 -35.56 -26.68
CA ALA A 97 -2.08 -36.97 -26.52
C ALA A 97 -0.85 -37.90 -26.60
N ALA A 98 -0.02 -37.72 -27.64
CA ALA A 98 1.18 -38.51 -27.86
C ALA A 98 2.18 -38.36 -26.70
N SER A 99 2.40 -37.12 -26.24
CA SER A 99 3.24 -36.88 -25.07
C SER A 99 2.64 -37.52 -23.82
N LEU A 100 1.37 -37.25 -23.52
CA LEU A 100 0.71 -37.67 -22.26
C LEU A 100 0.57 -39.18 -22.11
N LEU A 101 0.19 -39.89 -23.19
CA LEU A 101 -0.20 -41.29 -23.16
C LEU A 101 0.91 -42.24 -23.65
N GLY A 102 1.93 -41.74 -24.34
CA GLY A 102 3.04 -42.54 -24.87
C GLY A 102 2.55 -43.64 -25.80
N GLU A 103 2.92 -44.89 -25.51
CA GLU A 103 2.54 -46.07 -26.30
C GLU A 103 1.01 -46.30 -26.34
N HIS A 104 0.26 -45.79 -25.37
CA HIS A 104 -1.21 -45.91 -25.31
C HIS A 104 -1.95 -44.82 -26.11
N ALA A 105 -1.24 -43.92 -26.79
CA ALA A 105 -1.85 -42.76 -27.45
C ALA A 105 -2.71 -43.10 -28.68
N GLY A 106 -2.52 -44.28 -29.29
CA GLY A 106 -3.11 -44.63 -30.60
C GLY A 106 -4.61 -44.38 -30.69
N ALA A 107 -5.39 -44.98 -29.79
CA ALA A 107 -6.85 -44.86 -29.79
C ALA A 107 -7.34 -43.42 -29.52
N SER A 108 -6.67 -42.68 -28.63
CA SER A 108 -7.01 -41.27 -28.36
C SER A 108 -6.68 -40.36 -29.54
N VAL A 109 -5.58 -40.63 -30.25
CA VAL A 109 -5.21 -39.87 -31.45
C VAL A 109 -6.23 -40.11 -32.58
N GLU A 110 -6.66 -41.35 -32.78
CA GLU A 110 -7.72 -41.69 -33.75
C GLU A 110 -9.06 -41.03 -33.39
N TRP A 111 -9.44 -41.04 -32.11
CA TRP A 111 -10.66 -40.38 -31.63
C TRP A 111 -10.60 -38.85 -31.82
N LEU A 112 -9.45 -38.25 -31.53
CA LEU A 112 -9.22 -36.82 -31.76
C LEU A 112 -9.29 -36.50 -33.25
N ASP A 113 -8.67 -37.30 -34.11
CA ASP A 113 -8.73 -37.10 -35.56
C ASP A 113 -10.16 -37.09 -36.07
N ALA A 114 -10.96 -38.09 -35.71
CA ALA A 114 -12.37 -38.16 -36.10
C ALA A 114 -13.14 -36.92 -35.62
N SER A 115 -12.91 -36.49 -34.37
CA SER A 115 -13.55 -35.30 -33.80
C SER A 115 -13.17 -34.01 -34.55
N PHE A 116 -11.90 -33.88 -34.96
CA PHE A 116 -11.43 -32.73 -35.73
C PHE A 116 -11.90 -32.77 -37.18
N ASP A 117 -12.04 -33.95 -37.77
CA ASP A 117 -12.59 -34.11 -39.13
C ASP A 117 -14.08 -33.71 -39.14
N GLU A 118 -14.88 -34.10 -38.14
CA GLU A 118 -16.25 -33.58 -37.96
C GLU A 118 -16.29 -32.06 -37.79
N LEU A 119 -15.36 -31.49 -37.03
CA LEU A 119 -15.23 -30.04 -36.90
C LEU A 119 -14.93 -29.38 -38.25
N ALA A 120 -14.07 -29.98 -39.08
CA ALA A 120 -13.74 -29.45 -40.40
C ALA A 120 -14.96 -29.43 -41.33
N GLU A 121 -15.81 -30.46 -41.29
CA GLU A 121 -17.08 -30.50 -42.03
C GLU A 121 -18.03 -29.37 -41.60
N LEU A 122 -18.17 -29.14 -40.29
CA LEU A 122 -18.97 -28.04 -39.74
C LEU A 122 -18.44 -26.66 -40.16
N LEU A 123 -17.11 -26.45 -40.06
CA LEU A 123 -16.48 -25.19 -40.47
C LEU A 123 -16.62 -24.96 -41.98
N ALA A 124 -16.49 -26.02 -42.80
CA ALA A 124 -16.73 -25.92 -44.24
C ALA A 124 -18.17 -25.52 -44.56
N ALA A 125 -19.16 -26.06 -43.83
CA ALA A 125 -20.56 -25.66 -43.97
C ALA A 125 -20.76 -24.18 -43.60
N LEU A 126 -20.15 -23.69 -42.50
CA LEU A 126 -20.21 -22.27 -42.12
C LEU A 126 -19.64 -21.35 -43.20
N ALA A 127 -18.53 -21.75 -43.83
CA ALA A 127 -17.93 -21.00 -44.93
C ALA A 127 -18.81 -20.91 -46.18
N VAL A 128 -19.67 -21.91 -46.42
CA VAL A 128 -20.66 -21.87 -47.50
C VAL A 128 -21.87 -21.02 -47.12
N ILE A 129 -22.33 -21.09 -45.87
CA ILE A 129 -23.51 -20.37 -45.37
C ILE A 129 -23.24 -18.87 -45.22
N GLY A 130 -22.02 -18.46 -44.85
CA GLY A 130 -21.64 -17.06 -44.67
C GLY A 130 -22.20 -16.44 -43.38
N GLY A 131 -22.44 -17.25 -42.35
CA GLY A 131 -22.99 -16.81 -41.07
C GLY A 131 -22.64 -17.79 -39.95
N LEU A 132 -22.68 -17.31 -38.70
CA LEU A 132 -22.37 -18.11 -37.51
C LEU A 132 -23.60 -18.18 -36.59
N PRO A 133 -24.45 -19.22 -36.73
CA PRO A 133 -25.53 -19.48 -35.79
C PRO A 133 -24.99 -19.79 -34.39
N GLU A 134 -25.69 -19.32 -33.35
CA GLU A 134 -25.29 -19.52 -31.95
C GLU A 134 -25.19 -21.01 -31.58
N GLU A 135 -26.12 -21.83 -32.04
CA GLU A 135 -26.12 -23.28 -31.81
C GLU A 135 -24.87 -23.98 -32.37
N VAL A 136 -24.37 -23.50 -33.52
CA VAL A 136 -23.15 -24.05 -34.12
C VAL A 136 -21.93 -23.56 -33.34
N LEU A 137 -21.92 -22.29 -32.93
CA LEU A 137 -20.86 -21.74 -32.09
C LEU A 137 -20.74 -22.52 -30.78
N ASP A 138 -21.85 -22.79 -30.10
CA ASP A 138 -21.92 -23.58 -28.86
C ASP A 138 -21.31 -24.98 -29.04
N ARG A 139 -21.63 -25.65 -30.14
CA ARG A 139 -21.04 -26.95 -30.47
C ARG A 139 -19.53 -26.87 -30.71
N VAL A 140 -19.07 -25.86 -31.46
CA VAL A 140 -17.65 -25.68 -31.79
C VAL A 140 -16.83 -25.34 -30.55
N GLN A 141 -17.27 -24.35 -29.76
CA GLN A 141 -16.51 -23.86 -28.61
C GLN A 141 -16.41 -24.89 -27.48
N GLY A 142 -17.43 -25.75 -27.32
CA GLY A 142 -17.45 -26.80 -26.30
C GLY A 142 -16.54 -28.00 -26.59
N LEU A 143 -16.00 -28.13 -27.81
CA LEU A 143 -15.17 -29.28 -28.18
C LEU A 143 -13.88 -29.36 -27.35
N GLY A 144 -13.33 -28.21 -26.95
CA GLY A 144 -12.10 -28.14 -26.17
C GLY A 144 -12.20 -28.89 -24.84
N GLU A 145 -13.33 -28.77 -24.15
CA GLU A 145 -13.62 -29.44 -22.88
C GLU A 145 -13.78 -30.95 -23.06
N VAL A 146 -14.43 -31.37 -24.16
CA VAL A 146 -14.58 -32.80 -24.50
C VAL A 146 -13.21 -33.43 -24.75
N CYS A 147 -12.35 -32.80 -25.55
CA CYS A 147 -10.99 -33.26 -25.78
C CYS A 147 -10.17 -33.30 -24.49
N SER A 148 -10.28 -32.27 -23.65
CA SER A 148 -9.55 -32.19 -22.38
C SER A 148 -9.95 -33.29 -21.39
N ALA A 149 -11.26 -33.53 -21.23
CA ALA A 149 -11.78 -34.59 -20.37
C ALA A 149 -11.38 -35.98 -20.88
N HIS A 150 -11.43 -36.18 -22.20
CA HIS A 150 -10.95 -37.42 -22.83
C HIS A 150 -9.47 -37.67 -22.51
N LEU A 151 -8.59 -36.68 -22.72
CA LEU A 151 -7.15 -36.83 -22.48
C LEU A 151 -6.82 -37.19 -21.02
N LEU A 152 -7.42 -36.48 -20.05
CA LEU A 152 -7.19 -36.78 -18.64
C LEU A 152 -7.76 -38.14 -18.23
N GLY A 153 -8.96 -38.49 -18.72
CA GLY A 153 -9.57 -39.78 -18.47
C GLY A 153 -8.73 -40.96 -18.99
N GLN A 154 -8.27 -40.85 -20.24
CA GLN A 154 -7.41 -41.87 -20.85
C GLN A 154 -6.05 -41.98 -20.16
N HIS A 155 -5.51 -40.88 -19.64
CA HIS A 155 -4.28 -40.93 -18.86
C HIS A 155 -4.43 -41.73 -17.55
N PHE A 156 -5.57 -41.60 -16.86
CA PHE A 156 -5.85 -42.44 -15.69
C PHE A 156 -5.99 -43.92 -16.05
N LEU A 157 -6.72 -44.22 -17.13
CA LEU A 157 -6.88 -45.61 -17.61
C LEU A 157 -5.53 -46.22 -18.02
N ALA A 158 -4.69 -45.48 -18.74
CA ALA A 158 -3.34 -45.90 -19.12
C ALA A 158 -2.41 -46.09 -17.90
N SER A 159 -2.68 -45.38 -16.80
CA SER A 159 -1.98 -45.53 -15.53
C SER A 159 -2.53 -46.66 -14.65
N GLY A 160 -3.49 -47.44 -15.15
CA GLY A 160 -4.11 -48.57 -14.43
C GLY A 160 -5.17 -48.16 -13.41
N GLU A 161 -5.66 -46.93 -13.45
CA GLU A 161 -6.66 -46.42 -12.50
C GLU A 161 -8.06 -46.37 -13.10
N PRO A 162 -9.06 -47.03 -12.49
CA PRO A 162 -10.44 -46.99 -12.97
C PRO A 162 -11.00 -45.57 -12.95
N CYS A 163 -11.34 -45.05 -14.14
CA CYS A 163 -11.88 -43.72 -14.33
C CYS A 163 -13.06 -43.76 -15.30
N ALA A 164 -14.12 -43.01 -15.01
CA ALA A 164 -15.22 -42.77 -15.94
C ALA A 164 -15.15 -41.35 -16.49
N VAL A 165 -15.26 -41.19 -17.81
CA VAL A 165 -15.33 -39.87 -18.46
C VAL A 165 -16.80 -39.52 -18.68
N LEU A 166 -17.24 -38.42 -18.08
CA LEU A 166 -18.60 -37.91 -18.16
C LEU A 166 -18.65 -36.71 -19.10
N ASP A 167 -19.30 -36.88 -20.25
CA ASP A 167 -19.71 -35.73 -21.05
C ASP A 167 -20.91 -35.06 -20.38
N ALA A 168 -20.76 -33.79 -19.98
CA ALA A 168 -21.82 -33.06 -19.31
C ALA A 168 -23.08 -32.96 -20.18
N ARG A 169 -22.99 -33.06 -21.51
CA ARG A 169 -24.15 -33.09 -22.42
C ARG A 169 -25.02 -34.34 -22.27
N GLU A 170 -24.51 -35.41 -21.66
CA GLU A 170 -25.31 -36.61 -21.37
C GLU A 170 -26.25 -36.40 -20.18
N VAL A 171 -25.88 -35.50 -19.25
CA VAL A 171 -26.58 -35.38 -17.96
C VAL A 171 -27.13 -33.99 -17.69
N LEU A 172 -26.42 -32.93 -18.05
CA LEU A 172 -26.74 -31.56 -17.65
C LEU A 172 -27.71 -30.92 -18.64
N VAL A 173 -28.89 -30.55 -18.13
CA VAL A 173 -29.93 -29.84 -18.87
C VAL A 173 -30.11 -28.44 -18.30
N VAL A 174 -30.14 -27.42 -19.18
CA VAL A 174 -30.21 -26.00 -18.80
C VAL A 174 -31.21 -25.22 -19.67
N GLU A 175 -31.51 -24.01 -19.24
CA GLU A 175 -32.32 -23.02 -19.96
C GLU A 175 -31.71 -21.62 -19.84
N HIS A 176 -31.61 -20.90 -20.95
CA HIS A 176 -31.11 -19.52 -20.97
C HIS A 176 -32.27 -18.55 -20.72
N GLY A 177 -32.22 -17.84 -19.59
CA GLY A 177 -33.14 -16.76 -19.26
C GLY A 177 -32.46 -15.39 -19.31
N GLU A 178 -33.25 -14.32 -19.12
CA GLU A 178 -32.75 -12.93 -19.10
C GLU A 178 -31.68 -12.69 -18.01
N LEU A 179 -31.74 -13.47 -16.92
CA LEU A 179 -30.83 -13.35 -15.78
C LEU A 179 -29.64 -14.34 -15.83
N GLY A 180 -29.50 -15.12 -16.91
CA GLY A 180 -28.45 -16.11 -17.08
C GLY A 180 -28.98 -17.54 -17.24
N VAL A 181 -28.07 -18.50 -17.11
CA VAL A 181 -28.35 -19.92 -17.32
C VAL A 181 -28.98 -20.52 -16.06
N ASN A 182 -30.14 -21.15 -16.21
CA ASN A 182 -30.85 -21.89 -15.18
C ASN A 182 -30.68 -23.39 -15.38
N VAL A 183 -30.34 -24.12 -14.31
CA VAL A 183 -30.18 -25.58 -14.37
C VAL A 183 -31.52 -26.27 -14.12
N ASP A 184 -31.87 -27.22 -14.99
CA ASP A 184 -32.98 -28.14 -14.76
C ASP A 184 -32.50 -29.26 -13.82
N TRP A 185 -32.54 -28.98 -12.51
CA TRP A 185 -31.96 -29.83 -11.48
C TRP A 185 -32.59 -31.22 -11.42
N GLU A 186 -33.90 -31.32 -11.61
CA GLU A 186 -34.63 -32.59 -11.56
C GLU A 186 -34.20 -33.50 -12.71
N THR A 187 -34.28 -33.00 -13.94
CA THR A 187 -33.88 -33.77 -15.13
C THR A 187 -32.40 -34.13 -15.06
N SER A 188 -31.56 -33.19 -14.65
CA SER A 188 -30.12 -33.41 -14.56
C SER A 188 -29.74 -34.46 -13.51
N ALA A 189 -30.42 -34.46 -12.36
CA ALA A 189 -30.23 -35.46 -11.32
C ALA A 189 -30.68 -36.86 -11.77
N GLN A 190 -31.81 -36.96 -12.50
CA GLN A 190 -32.29 -38.22 -13.04
C GLN A 190 -31.32 -38.80 -14.09
N ARG A 191 -30.87 -37.97 -15.05
CA ARG A 191 -29.88 -38.40 -16.06
C ARG A 191 -28.56 -38.81 -15.41
N LEU A 192 -28.08 -38.04 -14.42
CA LEU A 192 -26.87 -38.41 -13.69
C LEU A 192 -27.03 -39.72 -12.92
N HIS A 193 -28.18 -39.96 -12.29
CA HIS A 193 -28.44 -41.20 -11.58
C HIS A 193 -28.38 -42.41 -12.52
N ALA A 194 -29.02 -42.33 -13.69
CA ALA A 194 -28.96 -43.37 -14.71
C ALA A 194 -27.52 -43.58 -15.21
N TRP A 195 -26.79 -42.51 -15.48
CA TRP A 195 -25.38 -42.58 -15.90
C TRP A 195 -24.49 -43.25 -14.84
N ARG A 196 -24.72 -42.97 -13.55
CA ARG A 196 -23.97 -43.57 -12.43
C ARG A 196 -24.26 -45.06 -12.20
N GLN A 197 -25.43 -45.56 -12.60
CA GLN A 197 -25.70 -47.00 -12.57
C GLN A 197 -24.82 -47.76 -13.57
N ALA A 198 -24.50 -47.15 -14.71
CA ALA A 198 -23.59 -47.72 -15.71
C ALA A 198 -22.11 -47.48 -15.40
N ASN A 199 -21.79 -46.41 -14.66
CA ASN A 199 -20.43 -45.98 -14.37
C ASN A 199 -20.17 -45.93 -12.85
N VAL A 200 -19.74 -47.06 -12.28
CA VAL A 200 -19.54 -47.25 -10.84
C VAL A 200 -18.17 -46.79 -10.31
N GLN A 201 -17.29 -46.32 -11.20
CA GLN A 201 -15.93 -45.88 -10.86
C GLN A 201 -15.96 -44.77 -9.82
N GLN A 202 -14.98 -44.78 -8.90
CA GLN A 202 -14.81 -43.76 -7.85
C GLN A 202 -14.20 -42.47 -8.39
N ARG A 203 -13.51 -42.52 -9.53
CA ARG A 203 -12.99 -41.33 -10.20
C ARG A 203 -13.82 -41.02 -11.43
N VAL A 204 -14.31 -39.80 -11.51
CA VAL A 204 -15.08 -39.28 -12.63
C VAL A 204 -14.38 -38.05 -13.18
N VAL A 205 -14.09 -38.02 -14.48
CA VAL A 205 -13.61 -36.82 -15.18
C VAL A 205 -14.75 -36.28 -16.03
N ALA A 206 -15.27 -35.12 -15.67
CA ALA A 206 -16.39 -34.47 -16.35
C ALA A 206 -15.92 -33.27 -17.20
N THR A 207 -16.58 -33.05 -18.33
CA THR A 207 -16.41 -31.82 -19.12
C THR A 207 -16.99 -30.61 -18.37
N GLY A 208 -16.26 -29.50 -18.32
CA GLY A 208 -16.83 -28.21 -17.92
C GLY A 208 -17.61 -27.54 -19.05
N PHE A 209 -18.21 -26.38 -18.77
CA PHE A 209 -18.76 -25.40 -19.72
C PHE A 209 -19.95 -25.83 -20.61
N ILE A 210 -20.07 -27.10 -20.98
CA ILE A 210 -21.05 -27.61 -21.94
C ILE A 210 -22.27 -28.24 -21.26
N ALA A 211 -23.42 -28.17 -21.92
CA ALA A 211 -24.71 -28.70 -21.46
C ALA A 211 -25.63 -29.00 -22.65
N ARG A 212 -26.87 -29.46 -22.36
CA ARG A 212 -27.98 -29.45 -23.31
C ARG A 212 -29.09 -28.51 -22.87
N ASP A 213 -29.83 -27.96 -23.82
CA ASP A 213 -31.08 -27.26 -23.52
C ASP A 213 -32.26 -28.24 -23.36
N ARG A 214 -33.46 -27.71 -23.07
CA ARG A 214 -34.69 -28.53 -22.95
C ARG A 214 -35.14 -29.17 -24.26
N GLN A 215 -34.66 -28.70 -25.40
CA GLN A 215 -34.90 -29.31 -26.71
C GLN A 215 -33.81 -30.33 -27.08
N ASP A 216 -32.95 -30.68 -26.12
CA ASP A 216 -31.82 -31.59 -26.26
C ASP A 216 -30.76 -31.11 -27.26
N ARG A 217 -30.69 -29.80 -27.56
CA ARG A 217 -29.63 -29.19 -28.37
C ARG A 217 -28.40 -28.91 -27.50
N ILE A 218 -27.21 -28.96 -28.09
CA ILE A 218 -25.96 -28.64 -27.40
C ILE A 218 -25.95 -27.14 -27.11
N THR A 219 -25.57 -26.78 -25.89
CA THR A 219 -25.38 -25.39 -25.49
C THR A 219 -24.26 -25.24 -24.48
N THR A 220 -23.95 -24.00 -24.09
CA THR A 220 -22.92 -23.67 -23.12
C THR A 220 -23.46 -22.88 -21.93
N LEU A 221 -22.72 -22.93 -20.82
CA LEU A 221 -23.04 -22.25 -19.57
C LEU A 221 -22.64 -20.76 -19.57
N GLY A 222 -22.05 -20.25 -20.67
CA GLY A 222 -21.59 -18.87 -20.77
C GLY A 222 -20.35 -18.56 -19.92
N ARG A 223 -20.25 -17.32 -19.43
CA ARG A 223 -19.06 -16.81 -18.72
C ARG A 223 -18.72 -17.63 -17.48
N ASN A 224 -17.44 -17.96 -17.31
CA ASN A 224 -16.93 -18.82 -16.23
C ASN A 224 -17.62 -20.19 -16.15
N GLY A 225 -18.12 -20.69 -17.28
CA GLY A 225 -18.96 -21.89 -17.31
C GLY A 225 -18.30 -23.14 -16.75
N SER A 226 -16.97 -23.28 -16.83
CA SER A 226 -16.29 -24.43 -16.20
C SER A 226 -16.28 -24.37 -14.67
N ASP A 227 -16.13 -23.18 -14.07
CA ASP A 227 -16.29 -23.02 -12.62
C ASP A 227 -17.75 -23.33 -12.22
N TYR A 228 -18.70 -22.95 -13.10
CA TYR A 228 -20.13 -23.17 -12.86
C TYR A 228 -20.47 -24.65 -12.94
N SER A 229 -19.93 -25.38 -13.92
CA SER A 229 -19.96 -26.85 -13.96
C SER A 229 -19.41 -27.46 -12.69
N GLY A 230 -18.31 -26.93 -12.14
CA GLY A 230 -17.76 -27.36 -10.85
C GLY A 230 -18.79 -27.28 -9.72
N ALA A 231 -19.45 -26.13 -9.57
CA ALA A 231 -20.49 -25.95 -8.55
C ALA A 231 -21.75 -26.79 -8.82
N ILE A 232 -22.15 -26.94 -10.09
CA ILE A 232 -23.29 -27.77 -10.48
C ILE A 232 -23.03 -29.24 -10.17
N PHE A 233 -21.90 -29.78 -10.60
CA PHE A 233 -21.55 -31.17 -10.30
C PHE A 233 -21.33 -31.38 -8.82
N ALA A 234 -20.77 -30.42 -8.08
CA ALA A 234 -20.69 -30.52 -6.63
C ALA A 234 -22.08 -30.62 -5.97
N ALA A 235 -23.06 -29.87 -6.47
CA ALA A 235 -24.45 -30.03 -6.05
C ALA A 235 -25.03 -31.40 -6.48
N LEU A 236 -24.92 -31.79 -7.75
CA LEU A 236 -25.50 -33.04 -8.25
C LEU A 236 -24.92 -34.30 -7.59
N PHE A 237 -23.62 -34.30 -7.28
CA PHE A 237 -22.95 -35.39 -6.59
C PHE A 237 -23.05 -35.31 -5.06
N ASN A 238 -23.77 -34.32 -4.51
CA ASN A 238 -23.85 -34.07 -3.06
C ASN A 238 -22.47 -34.01 -2.39
N ALA A 239 -21.54 -33.27 -2.99
CA ALA A 239 -20.18 -33.16 -2.51
C ALA A 239 -20.10 -32.43 -1.16
N ASP A 240 -19.05 -32.72 -0.39
CA ASP A 240 -18.75 -32.03 0.87
C ASP A 240 -18.01 -30.71 0.63
N GLU A 241 -17.30 -30.60 -0.50
CA GLU A 241 -16.48 -29.45 -0.85
C GLU A 241 -16.28 -29.33 -2.37
N LEU A 242 -16.20 -28.08 -2.86
CA LEU A 242 -15.71 -27.75 -4.20
C LEU A 242 -14.31 -27.14 -4.10
N GLN A 243 -13.32 -27.71 -4.79
CA GLN A 243 -11.99 -27.13 -4.93
C GLN A 243 -11.80 -26.59 -6.35
N ILE A 244 -11.57 -25.28 -6.46
CA ILE A 244 -11.24 -24.62 -7.73
C ILE A 244 -9.73 -24.42 -7.77
N TRP A 245 -9.09 -25.14 -8.69
CA TRP A 245 -7.65 -25.14 -8.93
C TRP A 245 -7.30 -24.17 -10.07
N THR A 246 -6.45 -23.19 -9.74
CA THR A 246 -6.05 -22.09 -10.60
C THR A 246 -4.53 -21.85 -10.50
N ASP A 247 -4.02 -20.77 -11.08
CA ASP A 247 -2.60 -20.40 -11.11
C ASP A 247 -2.18 -19.37 -10.04
N VAL A 248 -3.06 -19.09 -9.07
CA VAL A 248 -2.84 -18.15 -7.96
C VAL A 248 -3.08 -18.80 -6.59
N ASP A 249 -2.39 -18.29 -5.57
CA ASP A 249 -2.37 -18.80 -4.19
C ASP A 249 -3.65 -18.54 -3.37
N GLY A 250 -4.75 -18.19 -4.04
CA GLY A 250 -6.03 -17.83 -3.46
C GLY A 250 -6.50 -16.45 -3.94
N VAL A 251 -7.44 -15.87 -3.18
CA VAL A 251 -7.92 -14.49 -3.35
C VAL A 251 -7.03 -13.57 -2.53
N LEU A 252 -6.61 -12.44 -3.12
CA LEU A 252 -5.77 -11.43 -2.48
C LEU A 252 -6.61 -10.22 -2.06
N SER A 253 -6.11 -9.45 -1.07
CA SER A 253 -6.79 -8.24 -0.56
C SER A 253 -6.84 -7.08 -1.56
N ALA A 254 -6.01 -7.10 -2.60
CA ALA A 254 -6.06 -6.21 -3.76
C ALA A 254 -5.31 -6.87 -4.92
N ASP A 255 -5.40 -6.29 -6.14
CA ASP A 255 -4.59 -6.77 -7.27
C ASP A 255 -3.09 -6.57 -7.01
N PRO A 256 -2.28 -7.65 -6.91
CA PRO A 256 -0.86 -7.57 -6.55
C PRO A 256 -0.02 -6.82 -7.59
N ARG A 257 -0.51 -6.68 -8.83
CA ARG A 257 0.16 -5.90 -9.88
C ARG A 257 0.08 -4.41 -9.63
N LEU A 258 -0.96 -3.97 -8.91
CA LEU A 258 -1.19 -2.58 -8.54
C LEU A 258 -0.74 -2.30 -7.11
N VAL A 259 -0.91 -3.25 -6.20
CA VAL A 259 -0.57 -3.15 -4.77
C VAL A 259 0.42 -4.26 -4.39
N PRO A 260 1.73 -3.99 -4.39
CA PRO A 260 2.75 -4.98 -4.02
C PRO A 260 2.58 -5.56 -2.60
N GLU A 261 1.96 -4.80 -1.70
CA GLU A 261 1.67 -5.19 -0.31
C GLU A 261 0.39 -6.02 -0.16
N ALA A 262 -0.28 -6.41 -1.26
CA ALA A 262 -1.48 -7.25 -1.21
C ALA A 262 -1.21 -8.56 -0.46
N VAL A 263 -2.15 -8.96 0.41
CA VAL A 263 -2.03 -10.16 1.24
C VAL A 263 -3.08 -11.18 0.85
N GLN A 264 -2.74 -12.46 1.00
CA GLN A 264 -3.67 -13.55 0.74
C GLN A 264 -4.76 -13.62 1.83
N LEU A 265 -6.00 -13.79 1.39
CA LEU A 265 -7.16 -13.92 2.26
C LEU A 265 -7.37 -15.38 2.60
N GLU A 266 -7.29 -15.71 3.89
CA GLU A 266 -7.50 -17.08 4.38
C GLU A 266 -8.94 -17.55 4.14
N ALA A 267 -9.90 -16.67 4.40
CA ALA A 267 -11.33 -16.97 4.27
C ALA A 267 -12.16 -15.74 3.87
N LEU A 268 -13.26 -16.01 3.16
CA LEU A 268 -14.27 -15.04 2.73
C LEU A 268 -15.67 -15.63 2.95
N SER A 269 -16.65 -14.77 3.26
CA SER A 269 -18.04 -15.18 3.11
C SER A 269 -18.47 -15.20 1.64
N TYR A 270 -19.56 -15.90 1.32
CA TYR A 270 -20.13 -15.86 -0.03
C TYR A 270 -20.48 -14.44 -0.47
N ASP A 271 -21.05 -13.63 0.42
CA ASP A 271 -21.42 -12.26 0.12
C ASP A 271 -20.18 -11.40 -0.17
N GLU A 272 -19.12 -11.54 0.62
CA GLU A 272 -17.85 -10.84 0.38
C GLU A 272 -17.24 -11.25 -0.96
N ALA A 273 -17.22 -12.54 -1.28
CA ALA A 273 -16.71 -13.04 -2.55
C ALA A 273 -17.54 -12.52 -3.75
N CYS A 274 -18.87 -12.47 -3.60
CA CYS A 274 -19.77 -11.94 -4.63
C CYS A 274 -19.51 -10.46 -4.92
N GLU A 275 -19.41 -9.63 -3.87
CA GLU A 275 -19.14 -8.20 -4.00
C GLU A 275 -17.74 -7.94 -4.61
N LEU A 276 -16.72 -8.66 -4.16
CA LEU A 276 -15.37 -8.57 -4.73
C LEU A 276 -15.37 -8.93 -6.23
N ALA A 277 -16.04 -10.01 -6.61
CA ALA A 277 -16.14 -10.44 -8.01
C ALA A 277 -16.89 -9.40 -8.87
N TYR A 278 -17.97 -8.81 -8.34
CA TYR A 278 -18.77 -7.80 -9.06
C TYR A 278 -17.94 -6.56 -9.41
N PHE A 279 -17.10 -6.08 -8.47
CA PHE A 279 -16.25 -4.90 -8.68
C PHE A 279 -14.87 -5.20 -9.29
N GLY A 280 -14.69 -6.39 -9.85
CA GLY A 280 -13.56 -6.70 -10.74
C GLY A 280 -12.42 -7.50 -10.11
N ALA A 281 -12.56 -8.01 -8.89
CA ALA A 281 -11.64 -9.04 -8.42
C ALA A 281 -11.76 -10.27 -9.33
N LYS A 282 -10.61 -10.86 -9.69
CA LYS A 282 -10.58 -12.17 -10.34
C LYS A 282 -10.89 -13.27 -9.32
N VAL A 283 -12.16 -13.34 -8.92
CA VAL A 283 -12.75 -14.32 -8.00
C VAL A 283 -13.85 -15.06 -8.75
N VAL A 284 -14.33 -16.16 -8.19
CA VAL A 284 -15.47 -16.93 -8.70
C VAL A 284 -16.68 -16.02 -8.85
N HIS A 285 -17.31 -16.04 -10.02
CA HIS A 285 -18.44 -15.17 -10.32
C HIS A 285 -19.68 -15.54 -9.46
N PRO A 286 -20.53 -14.58 -9.06
CA PRO A 286 -21.69 -14.85 -8.18
C PRO A 286 -22.62 -15.95 -8.69
N GLN A 287 -22.99 -15.91 -9.98
CA GLN A 287 -23.86 -16.95 -10.58
C GLN A 287 -23.24 -18.35 -10.48
N THR A 288 -21.91 -18.42 -10.64
CA THR A 288 -21.14 -19.66 -10.55
C THR A 288 -21.18 -20.24 -9.13
N MET A 289 -21.18 -19.39 -8.10
CA MET A 289 -21.28 -19.83 -6.71
C MET A 289 -22.70 -20.19 -6.29
N SER A 290 -23.75 -19.80 -7.03
CA SER A 290 -25.15 -19.99 -6.63
C SER A 290 -25.50 -21.42 -6.17
N PRO A 291 -25.09 -22.51 -6.87
CA PRO A 291 -25.36 -23.87 -6.41
C PRO A 291 -24.67 -24.19 -5.08
N ALA A 292 -23.46 -23.69 -4.88
CA ALA A 292 -22.71 -23.88 -3.65
C ALA A 292 -23.35 -23.09 -2.50
N ILE A 293 -23.78 -21.85 -2.74
CA ILE A 293 -24.47 -21.00 -1.76
C ILE A 293 -25.76 -21.66 -1.27
N GLN A 294 -26.61 -22.14 -2.19
CA GLN A 294 -27.89 -22.76 -1.86
C GLN A 294 -27.74 -24.01 -0.97
N ARG A 295 -26.59 -24.67 -1.03
CA ARG A 295 -26.28 -25.90 -0.27
C ARG A 295 -25.36 -25.65 0.93
N GLY A 296 -24.87 -24.43 1.14
CA GLY A 296 -23.85 -24.14 2.14
C GLY A 296 -22.52 -24.87 1.89
N LEU A 297 -22.22 -25.21 0.62
CA LEU A 297 -21.04 -25.97 0.21
C LEU A 297 -19.78 -25.07 0.22
N PRO A 298 -18.74 -25.38 1.01
CA PRO A 298 -17.51 -24.60 0.99
C PRO A 298 -16.80 -24.71 -0.36
N ILE A 299 -16.29 -23.58 -0.85
CA ILE A 299 -15.46 -23.48 -2.05
C ILE A 299 -14.03 -23.16 -1.62
N LEU A 300 -13.03 -23.94 -2.05
CA LEU A 300 -11.62 -23.66 -1.81
C LEU A 300 -10.92 -23.26 -3.11
N ILE A 301 -10.34 -22.06 -3.12
CA ILE A 301 -9.50 -21.58 -4.23
C ILE A 301 -8.06 -22.00 -3.94
N ARG A 302 -7.48 -22.83 -4.80
CA ARG A 302 -6.13 -23.41 -4.63
C ARG A 302 -5.25 -23.16 -5.84
N ASN A 303 -3.94 -23.14 -5.62
CA ASN A 303 -2.95 -23.07 -6.69
C ASN A 303 -2.55 -24.47 -7.16
N THR A 304 -2.74 -24.78 -8.44
CA THR A 304 -2.27 -26.03 -9.05
C THR A 304 -0.76 -26.20 -8.91
N PHE A 305 0.01 -25.11 -9.04
CA PHE A 305 1.47 -25.15 -9.06
C PHE A 305 2.10 -25.00 -7.66
N GLN A 306 1.29 -24.66 -6.65
CA GLN A 306 1.68 -24.62 -5.23
C GLN A 306 0.61 -25.32 -4.37
N PRO A 307 0.44 -26.65 -4.50
CA PRO A 307 -0.68 -27.38 -3.92
C PRO A 307 -0.71 -27.38 -2.38
N GLU A 308 0.46 -27.25 -1.75
CA GLU A 308 0.62 -27.17 -0.29
C GLU A 308 0.17 -25.83 0.29
N HIS A 309 0.02 -24.79 -0.55
CA HIS A 309 -0.47 -23.50 -0.10
C HIS A 309 -1.95 -23.63 0.34
N PRO A 310 -2.34 -23.08 1.50
CA PRO A 310 -3.69 -23.28 2.06
C PRO A 310 -4.80 -22.71 1.18
N GLY A 311 -4.52 -21.66 0.40
CA GLY A 311 -5.49 -21.03 -0.47
C GLY A 311 -6.54 -20.23 0.29
N THR A 312 -7.66 -19.93 -0.37
CA THR A 312 -8.78 -19.18 0.21
C THR A 312 -10.01 -20.04 0.33
N ARG A 313 -10.63 -20.09 1.52
CA ARG A 313 -11.92 -20.75 1.76
C ARG A 313 -13.08 -19.76 1.65
N ILE A 314 -14.08 -20.06 0.83
CA ILE A 314 -15.32 -19.29 0.69
C ILE A 314 -16.48 -20.11 1.27
N SER A 315 -17.20 -19.59 2.26
CA SER A 315 -18.31 -20.28 2.92
C SER A 315 -19.39 -19.33 3.43
N ALA A 316 -20.41 -19.85 4.12
CA ALA A 316 -21.41 -19.01 4.79
C ALA A 316 -20.87 -18.35 6.09
N GLU A 317 -19.73 -18.81 6.59
CA GLU A 317 -19.15 -18.32 7.84
C GLU A 317 -18.46 -16.98 7.62
N ARG A 318 -18.71 -16.04 8.54
CA ARG A 318 -18.05 -14.73 8.52
C ARG A 318 -16.69 -14.82 9.20
N SER A 319 -15.66 -14.30 8.55
CA SER A 319 -14.33 -14.19 9.16
C SER A 319 -14.21 -12.92 10.02
N VAL A 320 -13.78 -13.06 11.27
CA VAL A 320 -13.70 -11.96 12.26
C VAL A 320 -12.51 -11.00 12.04
N ARG A 321 -11.60 -11.29 11.09
CA ARG A 321 -10.39 -10.46 10.88
C ARG A 321 -10.68 -9.20 10.05
N GLY A 322 -10.69 -8.04 10.71
CA GLY A 322 -10.68 -6.71 10.10
C GLY A 322 -12.03 -6.27 9.49
N PRO A 323 -12.27 -4.96 9.39
CA PRO A 323 -13.53 -4.42 8.85
C PRO A 323 -13.69 -4.62 7.35
N ILE A 324 -12.58 -4.62 6.60
CA ILE A 324 -12.53 -4.76 5.15
C ILE A 324 -11.68 -5.98 4.81
N LYS A 325 -12.17 -6.83 3.90
CA LYS A 325 -11.46 -8.01 3.39
C LYS A 325 -10.71 -7.75 2.11
N GLY A 326 -11.26 -6.93 1.23
CA GLY A 326 -10.60 -6.65 -0.04
C GLY A 326 -10.98 -5.31 -0.63
N LEU A 327 -10.08 -4.83 -1.48
CA LEU A 327 -10.20 -3.62 -2.26
C LEU A 327 -10.07 -3.98 -3.73
N THR A 328 -10.98 -3.47 -4.54
CA THR A 328 -11.04 -3.77 -5.97
C THR A 328 -11.12 -2.47 -6.76
N LEU A 329 -10.63 -2.53 -8.00
CA LEU A 329 -10.65 -1.40 -8.90
C LEU A 329 -11.28 -1.82 -10.23
N SER A 330 -12.38 -1.17 -10.58
CA SER A 330 -13.04 -1.31 -11.88
C SER A 330 -12.70 -0.12 -12.76
N ALA A 331 -12.00 -0.36 -13.86
CA ALA A 331 -11.54 0.67 -14.80
C ALA A 331 -12.47 0.80 -16.02
N GLU A 332 -12.15 1.76 -16.90
CA GLU A 332 -12.87 1.98 -18.16
C GLU A 332 -14.36 2.31 -17.97
N LEU A 333 -14.67 3.12 -16.95
CA LEU A 333 -16.02 3.56 -16.65
C LEU A 333 -16.22 5.04 -17.02
N ALA A 334 -17.48 5.44 -17.05
CA ALA A 334 -17.88 6.82 -17.22
C ALA A 334 -19.02 7.16 -16.26
N LEU A 335 -19.06 8.42 -15.83
CA LEU A 335 -20.10 8.97 -14.98
C LEU A 335 -21.10 9.72 -15.85
N LEU A 336 -22.37 9.31 -15.78
CA LEU A 336 -23.53 9.97 -16.36
C LEU A 336 -24.35 10.61 -15.26
N ASN A 337 -24.57 11.92 -15.33
CA ASN A 337 -25.35 12.66 -14.34
C ASN A 337 -26.51 13.39 -15.01
N LEU A 338 -27.72 13.16 -14.51
CA LEU A 338 -28.92 13.93 -14.85
C LEU A 338 -29.19 14.91 -13.70
N GLU A 339 -29.32 16.20 -14.00
CA GLU A 339 -29.51 17.26 -12.99
C GLU A 339 -30.66 18.20 -13.39
N GLY A 340 -31.53 18.54 -12.42
CA GLY A 340 -32.59 19.51 -12.63
C GLY A 340 -33.50 19.75 -11.42
N THR A 341 -33.85 21.01 -11.19
CA THR A 341 -34.78 21.45 -10.14
C THR A 341 -36.23 21.05 -10.39
N GLY A 342 -36.60 20.76 -11.64
CA GLY A 342 -37.93 20.26 -12.00
C GLY A 342 -38.12 18.76 -11.75
N LEU A 343 -37.09 18.07 -11.24
CA LEU A 343 -37.17 16.67 -10.83
C LEU A 343 -37.72 16.50 -9.40
N ILE A 344 -37.94 17.62 -8.69
CA ILE A 344 -38.37 17.66 -7.30
C ILE A 344 -39.85 17.33 -7.18
N GLY A 345 -40.18 16.37 -6.32
CA GLY A 345 -41.54 15.89 -6.04
C GLY A 345 -42.22 15.12 -7.17
N VAL A 346 -41.48 14.70 -8.22
CA VAL A 346 -42.04 13.97 -9.38
C VAL A 346 -41.73 12.48 -9.28
N PRO A 347 -42.73 11.62 -8.94
CA PRO A 347 -42.58 10.18 -9.00
C PRO A 347 -42.22 9.72 -10.41
N GLY A 348 -41.36 8.70 -10.53
CA GLY A 348 -41.04 8.06 -11.81
C GLY A 348 -39.85 8.64 -12.58
N THR A 349 -39.18 9.70 -12.11
CA THR A 349 -37.94 10.19 -12.75
C THR A 349 -36.86 9.11 -12.81
N ALA A 350 -36.60 8.43 -11.69
CA ALA A 350 -35.63 7.33 -11.64
C ALA A 350 -36.03 6.17 -12.57
N GLU A 351 -37.31 5.81 -12.60
CA GLU A 351 -37.85 4.80 -13.51
C GLU A 351 -37.56 5.18 -14.98
N ARG A 352 -37.83 6.43 -15.36
CA ARG A 352 -37.56 6.93 -16.73
C ARG A 352 -36.08 6.87 -17.09
N VAL A 353 -35.20 7.25 -16.17
CA VAL A 353 -33.73 7.14 -16.35
C VAL A 353 -33.36 5.68 -16.63
N PHE A 354 -33.75 4.76 -15.75
CA PHE A 354 -33.36 3.35 -15.89
C PHE A 354 -34.07 2.64 -17.06
N SER A 355 -35.28 3.06 -17.41
CA SER A 355 -36.00 2.57 -18.60
C SER A 355 -35.29 2.99 -19.89
N ALA A 356 -34.88 4.26 -19.99
CA ALA A 356 -34.12 4.76 -21.15
C ALA A 356 -32.78 4.02 -21.30
N LEU A 357 -32.04 3.84 -20.20
CA LEU A 357 -30.78 3.09 -20.21
C LEU A 357 -30.98 1.61 -20.57
N ARG A 358 -32.03 0.96 -20.05
CA ARG A 358 -32.38 -0.43 -20.39
C ARG A 358 -32.70 -0.59 -21.88
N GLN A 359 -33.54 0.29 -22.44
CA GLN A 359 -33.90 0.27 -23.87
C GLN A 359 -32.68 0.48 -24.76
N ALA A 360 -31.72 1.27 -24.29
CA ALA A 360 -30.45 1.49 -24.94
C ALA A 360 -29.40 0.39 -24.65
N HIS A 361 -29.77 -0.69 -23.95
CA HIS A 361 -28.87 -1.77 -23.54
C HIS A 361 -27.59 -1.24 -22.86
N VAL A 362 -27.75 -0.32 -21.90
CA VAL A 362 -26.65 0.25 -21.12
C VAL A 362 -26.67 -0.36 -19.71
N SER A 363 -25.53 -0.92 -19.31
CA SER A 363 -25.36 -1.52 -17.98
C SER A 363 -24.89 -0.47 -16.97
N VAL A 364 -25.67 -0.30 -15.90
CA VAL A 364 -25.31 0.58 -14.79
C VAL A 364 -24.52 -0.22 -13.76
N VAL A 365 -23.30 0.24 -13.46
CA VAL A 365 -22.38 -0.41 -12.52
C VAL A 365 -22.59 0.08 -11.09
N MET A 366 -22.82 1.39 -10.93
CA MET A 366 -23.00 2.06 -9.64
C MET A 366 -24.00 3.20 -9.80
N ILE A 367 -24.84 3.40 -8.78
CA ILE A 367 -25.81 4.50 -8.70
C ILE A 367 -25.47 5.33 -7.47
N SER A 368 -25.41 6.65 -7.62
CA SER A 368 -25.23 7.59 -6.53
C SER A 368 -26.29 8.68 -6.61
N GLN A 369 -26.98 8.88 -5.49
CA GLN A 369 -28.15 9.73 -5.42
C GLN A 369 -28.14 10.42 -4.05
N GLY A 370 -27.65 11.66 -4.03
CA GLY A 370 -27.47 12.43 -2.79
C GLY A 370 -28.66 13.35 -2.44
N SER A 371 -29.53 13.62 -3.40
CA SER A 371 -30.75 14.41 -3.24
C SER A 371 -31.82 13.75 -4.07
N SER A 372 -32.79 13.09 -3.43
CA SER A 372 -33.84 12.18 -3.99
C SER A 372 -34.54 12.68 -5.26
N GLU A 373 -34.37 13.96 -5.56
CA GLU A 373 -35.26 14.76 -6.36
C GLU A 373 -34.54 15.85 -7.18
N HIS A 374 -33.20 15.97 -7.12
CA HIS A 374 -32.45 17.00 -7.88
C HIS A 374 -31.44 16.42 -8.88
N SER A 375 -30.83 15.27 -8.56
CA SER A 375 -29.80 14.67 -9.41
C SER A 375 -29.75 13.16 -9.31
N ILE A 376 -29.51 12.49 -10.44
CA ILE A 376 -29.25 11.05 -10.50
C ILE A 376 -27.92 10.85 -11.20
N CYS A 377 -26.95 10.27 -10.48
CA CYS A 377 -25.64 9.93 -10.99
C CYS A 377 -25.53 8.41 -11.18
N CYS A 378 -25.14 8.00 -12.37
CA CYS A 378 -24.93 6.61 -12.74
C CYS A 378 -23.49 6.45 -13.25
N VAL A 379 -22.82 5.38 -12.84
CA VAL A 379 -21.57 4.95 -13.45
C VAL A 379 -21.90 3.82 -14.42
N VAL A 380 -21.45 3.96 -15.67
CA VAL A 380 -21.69 3.01 -16.76
C VAL A 380 -20.36 2.59 -17.40
N ARG A 381 -20.39 1.55 -18.23
CA ARG A 381 -19.21 1.14 -19.02
C ARG A 381 -18.82 2.26 -19.99
N GLY A 382 -17.51 2.53 -20.12
CA GLY A 382 -17.01 3.63 -20.93
C GLY A 382 -17.42 3.54 -22.41
N ASN A 383 -17.43 2.33 -22.97
CA ASN A 383 -17.88 2.05 -24.34
C ASN A 383 -19.40 2.20 -24.55
N GLU A 384 -20.21 2.21 -23.48
CA GLU A 384 -21.66 2.39 -23.52
C GLU A 384 -22.08 3.85 -23.21
N SER A 385 -21.13 4.67 -22.76
CA SER A 385 -21.40 5.97 -22.14
C SER A 385 -22.07 6.99 -23.06
N GLN A 386 -21.67 7.08 -24.33
CA GLN A 386 -22.31 7.96 -25.31
C GLN A 386 -23.74 7.50 -25.61
N ARG A 387 -23.94 6.20 -25.82
CA ARG A 387 -25.26 5.60 -26.04
C ARG A 387 -26.20 5.88 -24.87
N GLY A 388 -25.69 5.78 -23.63
CA GLY A 388 -26.43 6.14 -22.43
C GLY A 388 -26.79 7.62 -22.35
N ARG A 389 -25.84 8.51 -22.68
CA ARG A 389 -26.09 9.96 -22.73
C ARG A 389 -27.18 10.31 -23.73
N ASP A 390 -27.10 9.78 -24.94
CA ASP A 390 -28.06 10.06 -26.02
C ASP A 390 -29.46 9.56 -25.65
N ALA A 391 -29.56 8.38 -25.03
CA ALA A 391 -30.82 7.84 -24.53
C ALA A 391 -31.46 8.76 -23.47
N LEU A 392 -30.66 9.32 -22.55
CA LEU A 392 -31.16 10.27 -21.54
C LEU A 392 -31.56 11.61 -22.16
N LEU A 393 -30.78 12.13 -23.11
CA LEU A 393 -31.13 13.36 -23.84
C LEU A 393 -32.46 13.21 -24.58
N GLN A 394 -32.69 12.05 -25.21
CA GLN A 394 -33.95 11.76 -25.89
C GLN A 394 -35.12 11.58 -24.90
N ALA A 395 -34.91 10.83 -23.82
CA ALA A 395 -35.96 10.55 -22.84
C ALA A 395 -36.42 11.78 -22.05
N PHE A 396 -35.56 12.80 -21.92
CA PHE A 396 -35.83 14.04 -21.16
C PHE A 396 -35.81 15.30 -22.05
N ALA A 397 -35.98 15.14 -23.38
CA ALA A 397 -35.89 16.25 -24.33
C ALA A 397 -36.90 17.37 -24.04
N HIS A 398 -38.12 17.03 -23.62
CA HIS A 398 -39.15 18.00 -23.27
C HIS A 398 -38.76 18.80 -22.03
N GLU A 399 -38.36 18.12 -20.96
CA GLU A 399 -37.97 18.72 -19.68
C GLU A 399 -36.71 19.59 -19.81
N LEU A 400 -35.77 19.20 -20.67
CA LEU A 400 -34.63 20.02 -21.04
C LEU A 400 -35.07 21.31 -21.76
N ALA A 401 -36.02 21.22 -22.69
CA ALA A 401 -36.51 22.38 -23.43
C ALA A 401 -37.30 23.38 -22.57
N VAL A 402 -38.07 22.89 -21.59
CA VAL A 402 -38.83 23.75 -20.65
C VAL A 402 -38.04 24.13 -19.39
N GLY A 403 -36.77 23.74 -19.29
CA GLY A 403 -35.86 24.10 -18.19
C GLY A 403 -36.12 23.37 -16.86
N GLN A 404 -36.90 22.28 -16.88
CA GLN A 404 -37.16 21.42 -15.72
C GLN A 404 -35.96 20.49 -15.44
N VAL A 405 -35.33 19.98 -16.50
CA VAL A 405 -34.01 19.36 -16.45
C VAL A 405 -32.99 20.39 -16.94
N GLN A 406 -31.91 20.60 -16.18
CA GLN A 406 -30.90 21.59 -16.51
C GLN A 406 -29.86 21.02 -17.48
N ARG A 407 -29.43 19.77 -17.28
CA ARG A 407 -28.40 19.12 -18.11
C ARG A 407 -28.30 17.61 -17.90
N VAL A 408 -27.77 16.95 -18.93
CA VAL A 408 -27.19 15.60 -18.90
C VAL A 408 -25.69 15.73 -19.09
N GLN A 409 -24.91 15.39 -18.06
CA GLN A 409 -23.45 15.44 -18.07
C GLN A 409 -22.87 14.04 -18.28
N LEU A 410 -21.80 13.97 -19.06
CA LEU A 410 -20.99 12.77 -19.25
C LEU A 410 -19.53 13.10 -18.91
N ARG A 411 -18.94 12.32 -18.00
CA ARG A 411 -17.51 12.35 -17.69
C ARG A 411 -16.91 10.97 -17.94
N GLY A 412 -16.07 10.87 -18.96
CA GLY A 412 -15.24 9.67 -19.20
C GLY A 412 -14.01 9.63 -18.27
N GLY A 413 -13.22 8.57 -18.37
CA GLY A 413 -11.98 8.42 -17.60
C GLY A 413 -12.26 8.26 -16.10
N VAL A 414 -13.26 7.46 -15.75
CA VAL A 414 -13.62 7.17 -14.36
C VAL A 414 -13.24 5.74 -14.02
N SER A 415 -12.76 5.55 -12.80
CA SER A 415 -12.57 4.23 -12.19
C SER A 415 -13.35 4.16 -10.88
N VAL A 416 -13.85 2.98 -10.53
CA VAL A 416 -14.53 2.74 -9.24
C VAL A 416 -13.64 1.89 -8.36
N LEU A 417 -13.26 2.45 -7.20
CA LEU A 417 -12.65 1.74 -6.09
C LEU A 417 -13.76 1.19 -5.19
N ALA A 418 -13.81 -0.10 -4.95
CA ALA A 418 -14.77 -0.71 -4.02
C ALA A 418 -14.05 -1.38 -2.85
N ALA A 419 -14.51 -1.07 -1.64
CA ALA A 419 -14.01 -1.61 -0.40
C ALA A 419 -15.05 -2.55 0.21
N VAL A 420 -14.70 -3.83 0.33
CA VAL A 420 -15.65 -4.92 0.65
C VAL A 420 -15.24 -5.63 1.94
N GLY A 421 -16.19 -5.79 2.87
CA GLY A 421 -16.03 -6.64 4.05
C GLY A 421 -17.28 -6.68 4.93
N ASP A 422 -17.63 -7.87 5.44
CA ASP A 422 -18.74 -8.08 6.36
C ASP A 422 -18.57 -7.32 7.68
N GLY A 423 -17.31 -7.11 8.09
CA GLY A 423 -16.97 -6.43 9.33
C GLY A 423 -17.24 -4.92 9.30
N MET A 424 -17.55 -4.35 8.14
CA MET A 424 -17.87 -2.93 8.01
C MET A 424 -19.24 -2.59 8.60
N ALA A 425 -20.20 -3.51 8.47
CA ALA A 425 -21.57 -3.26 8.87
C ALA A 425 -21.69 -2.99 10.37
N GLY A 426 -22.25 -1.82 10.71
CA GLY A 426 -22.41 -1.38 12.10
C GLY A 426 -21.10 -0.99 12.80
N GLN A 427 -19.96 -0.90 12.10
CA GLN A 427 -18.69 -0.49 12.69
C GLN A 427 -18.37 0.99 12.37
N PRO A 428 -18.49 1.91 13.35
CA PRO A 428 -18.15 3.31 13.13
C PRO A 428 -16.67 3.50 12.76
N GLY A 429 -16.40 4.50 11.92
CA GLY A 429 -15.04 4.93 11.56
C GLY A 429 -14.42 4.20 10.37
N VAL A 430 -15.01 3.10 9.86
CA VAL A 430 -14.49 2.40 8.68
C VAL A 430 -14.56 3.29 7.42
N ALA A 431 -15.72 3.89 7.17
CA ALA A 431 -15.90 4.86 6.08
C ALA A 431 -14.97 6.07 6.24
N ALA A 432 -14.85 6.61 7.46
CA ALA A 432 -13.96 7.73 7.76
C ALA A 432 -12.50 7.39 7.42
N ARG A 433 -12.03 6.20 7.80
CA ARG A 433 -10.68 5.71 7.49
C ARG A 433 -10.44 5.59 6.00
N LEU A 434 -11.42 5.09 5.22
CA LEU A 434 -11.31 5.04 3.76
C LEU A 434 -11.15 6.44 3.16
N PHE A 435 -12.05 7.36 3.50
CA PHE A 435 -12.05 8.71 2.94
C PHE A 435 -10.87 9.56 3.41
N GLU A 436 -10.43 9.39 4.65
CA GLU A 436 -9.20 10.01 5.17
C GLU A 436 -7.98 9.52 4.38
N SER A 437 -7.90 8.21 4.12
CA SER A 437 -6.80 7.63 3.35
C SER A 437 -6.74 8.18 1.93
N LEU A 438 -7.89 8.34 1.28
CA LEU A 438 -8.00 8.97 -0.05
C LEU A 438 -7.65 10.47 -0.01
N GLY A 439 -8.13 11.19 1.01
CA GLY A 439 -7.85 12.62 1.21
C GLY A 439 -6.37 12.92 1.44
N ARG A 440 -5.69 12.13 2.30
CA ARG A 440 -4.24 12.23 2.54
C ARG A 440 -3.44 11.99 1.25
N ALA A 441 -3.91 11.08 0.40
CA ALA A 441 -3.30 10.82 -0.91
C ALA A 441 -3.70 11.82 -2.00
N GLN A 442 -4.39 12.91 -1.65
CA GLN A 442 -4.88 13.94 -2.57
C GLN A 442 -5.68 13.33 -3.74
N VAL A 443 -6.56 12.37 -3.45
CA VAL A 443 -7.45 11.77 -4.44
C VAL A 443 -8.82 12.45 -4.32
N ASN A 444 -9.28 13.07 -5.41
CA ASN A 444 -10.60 13.67 -5.46
C ASN A 444 -11.69 12.60 -5.69
N ILE A 445 -12.76 12.66 -4.91
CA ILE A 445 -13.88 11.72 -4.99
C ILE A 445 -14.99 12.32 -5.85
N LEU A 446 -15.42 11.60 -6.89
CA LEU A 446 -16.43 12.04 -7.84
C LEU A 446 -17.85 11.63 -7.42
N ALA A 447 -18.00 10.43 -6.90
CA ALA A 447 -19.27 9.90 -6.41
C ALA A 447 -19.03 8.80 -5.37
N ILE A 448 -20.00 8.60 -4.48
CA ILE A 448 -19.98 7.59 -3.42
C ILE A 448 -21.27 6.77 -3.48
N ALA A 449 -21.16 5.46 -3.32
CA ALA A 449 -22.30 4.58 -3.12
C ALA A 449 -22.02 3.62 -1.96
N GLN A 450 -22.99 3.48 -1.08
CA GLN A 450 -23.02 2.46 -0.02
C GLN A 450 -24.46 1.97 0.11
N GLY A 451 -24.65 0.66 0.10
CA GLY A 451 -25.95 0.03 0.32
C GLY A 451 -26.27 -0.15 1.81
N SER A 452 -27.50 -0.54 2.12
CA SER A 452 -27.98 -0.82 3.49
C SER A 452 -27.35 -2.05 4.14
N SER A 453 -26.70 -2.92 3.35
CA SER A 453 -25.91 -4.03 3.88
C SER A 453 -24.59 -3.56 4.50
N GLU A 454 -24.17 -2.33 4.20
CA GLU A 454 -22.92 -1.70 4.64
C GLU A 454 -21.64 -2.50 4.36
N ARG A 455 -21.73 -3.60 3.59
CA ARG A 455 -20.60 -4.48 3.26
C ARG A 455 -19.65 -3.88 2.23
N ASN A 456 -20.17 -3.00 1.39
CA ASN A 456 -19.44 -2.40 0.28
C ASN A 456 -19.59 -0.88 0.30
N ILE A 457 -18.46 -0.18 0.23
CA ILE A 457 -18.38 1.24 -0.12
C ILE A 457 -17.68 1.36 -1.47
N SER A 458 -18.38 1.91 -2.45
CA SER A 458 -17.85 2.18 -3.79
C SER A 458 -17.62 3.68 -3.98
N VAL A 459 -16.45 4.02 -4.51
CA VAL A 459 -15.97 5.38 -4.69
C VAL A 459 -15.52 5.56 -6.14
N ALA A 460 -16.19 6.44 -6.87
CA ALA A 460 -15.78 6.83 -8.22
C ALA A 460 -14.67 7.89 -8.12
N VAL A 461 -13.56 7.66 -8.81
CA VAL A 461 -12.39 8.55 -8.87
C VAL A 461 -11.95 8.76 -10.31
N ASP A 462 -11.10 9.77 -10.54
CA ASP A 462 -10.47 9.94 -11.85
C ASP A 462 -9.53 8.76 -12.15
N SER A 463 -9.57 8.23 -13.38
CA SER A 463 -8.74 7.08 -13.75
C SER A 463 -7.24 7.36 -13.61
N GLY A 464 -6.79 8.62 -13.71
CA GLY A 464 -5.39 9.00 -13.47
C GLY A 464 -4.94 8.79 -12.02
N ASP A 465 -5.89 8.84 -11.07
CA ASP A 465 -5.64 8.67 -9.64
C ASP A 465 -5.95 7.27 -9.13
N ALA A 466 -6.49 6.39 -9.98
CA ALA A 466 -7.07 5.11 -9.58
C ALA A 466 -6.08 4.19 -8.84
N THR A 467 -4.86 4.04 -9.35
CA THR A 467 -3.81 3.26 -8.69
C THR A 467 -3.37 3.89 -7.37
N ARG A 468 -3.28 5.23 -7.31
CA ARG A 468 -2.94 5.98 -6.09
C ARG A 468 -4.03 5.78 -5.03
N ALA A 469 -5.30 5.84 -5.44
CA ALA A 469 -6.47 5.62 -4.59
C ALA A 469 -6.49 4.20 -4.02
N LEU A 470 -6.29 3.18 -4.85
CA LEU A 470 -6.26 1.78 -4.43
C LEU A 470 -5.13 1.53 -3.42
N ARG A 471 -3.92 2.02 -3.70
CA ARG A 471 -2.77 1.90 -2.78
C ARG A 471 -3.02 2.62 -1.47
N ALA A 472 -3.53 3.84 -1.52
CA ALA A 472 -3.82 4.63 -0.33
C ALA A 472 -4.88 3.97 0.55
N ALA A 473 -5.97 3.48 -0.04
CA ALA A 473 -6.99 2.73 0.68
C ALA A 473 -6.42 1.43 1.28
N HIS A 474 -5.61 0.68 0.52
CA HIS A 474 -5.01 -0.56 1.00
C HIS A 474 -4.06 -0.31 2.16
N ALA A 475 -3.15 0.67 2.02
CA ALA A 475 -2.32 1.16 3.11
C ALA A 475 -3.17 1.57 4.31
N GLY A 476 -4.24 2.31 4.04
CA GLY A 476 -5.24 2.72 5.01
C GLY A 476 -5.70 1.58 5.90
N PHE A 477 -6.03 0.39 5.36
CA PHE A 477 -6.60 -0.74 6.11
C PHE A 477 -5.61 -1.83 6.55
N TRP A 478 -4.57 -2.11 5.75
CA TRP A 478 -3.60 -3.18 6.00
C TRP A 478 -2.28 -2.72 6.60
N LEU A 479 -1.88 -1.47 6.38
CA LEU A 479 -0.72 -0.91 7.05
C LEU A 479 -1.13 -0.27 8.36
N SER A 480 -0.18 -0.20 9.29
CA SER A 480 -0.37 0.66 10.44
C SER A 480 -0.59 2.09 9.93
N PRO A 481 -1.56 2.84 10.49
CA PRO A 481 -1.67 4.27 10.20
C PRO A 481 -0.36 5.02 10.53
N GLN A 482 0.58 4.40 11.26
CA GLN A 482 1.84 4.98 11.68
C GLN A 482 3.04 4.38 10.91
N THR A 483 2.85 4.01 9.64
CA THR A 483 3.95 3.60 8.76
C THR A 483 4.60 4.81 8.09
N PHE A 484 5.92 4.97 8.27
CA PHE A 484 6.71 6.09 7.74
C PHE A 484 7.73 5.62 6.70
N ALA A 485 7.72 6.24 5.52
CA ALA A 485 8.85 6.22 4.58
C ALA A 485 9.95 7.15 5.12
N VAL A 486 11.04 6.60 5.61
CA VAL A 486 12.15 7.37 6.20
C VAL A 486 13.30 7.49 5.21
N GLY A 487 13.68 8.73 4.90
CA GLY A 487 14.89 9.06 4.17
C GLY A 487 15.89 9.80 5.04
N VAL A 488 17.16 9.38 5.04
CA VAL A 488 18.22 10.04 5.82
C VAL A 488 19.29 10.61 4.89
N ILE A 489 19.61 11.90 5.04
CA ILE A 489 20.65 12.60 4.29
C ILE A 489 21.80 12.94 5.24
N GLY A 490 23.03 12.59 4.85
CA GLY A 490 24.23 12.85 5.64
C GLY A 490 24.48 11.84 6.76
N PRO A 491 24.84 10.58 6.43
CA PRO A 491 25.26 9.56 7.41
C PRO A 491 26.70 9.82 7.93
N GLY A 492 26.99 11.07 8.34
CA GLY A 492 28.19 11.42 9.10
C GLY A 492 28.06 11.00 10.57
N ASN A 493 28.79 11.62 11.50
CA ASN A 493 28.78 11.19 12.91
C ASN A 493 27.36 11.10 13.52
N VAL A 494 26.57 12.18 13.42
CA VAL A 494 25.19 12.21 13.94
C VAL A 494 24.25 11.32 13.13
N GLY A 495 24.32 11.39 11.79
CA GLY A 495 23.44 10.59 10.93
C GLY A 495 23.68 9.08 11.05
N ALA A 496 24.93 8.65 11.25
CA ALA A 496 25.29 7.26 11.49
C ALA A 496 24.75 6.77 12.84
N ALA A 497 24.94 7.53 13.91
CA ALA A 497 24.38 7.21 15.23
C ALA A 497 22.85 7.14 15.18
N LEU A 498 22.19 8.06 14.47
CA LEU A 498 20.74 8.02 14.26
C LEU A 498 20.31 6.75 13.52
N LEU A 499 20.98 6.38 12.44
CA LEU A 499 20.65 5.19 11.66
C LEU A 499 20.78 3.92 12.51
N ASP A 500 21.79 3.85 13.38
CA ASP A 500 21.98 2.74 14.32
C ASP A 500 20.86 2.70 15.38
N GLN A 501 20.49 3.85 15.95
CA GLN A 501 19.37 3.97 16.89
C GLN A 501 18.03 3.57 16.24
N LEU A 502 17.78 3.98 14.99
CA LEU A 502 16.58 3.62 14.23
C LEU A 502 16.49 2.11 14.00
N GLN A 503 17.57 1.48 13.54
CA GLN A 503 17.59 0.02 13.31
C GLN A 503 17.39 -0.77 14.60
N ALA A 504 17.96 -0.32 15.71
CA ALA A 504 17.81 -0.97 17.01
C ALA A 504 16.38 -0.85 17.58
N ALA A 505 15.73 0.31 17.40
CA ALA A 505 14.41 0.59 17.97
C ALA A 505 13.24 0.05 17.14
N GLN A 506 13.43 -0.21 15.85
CA GLN A 506 12.35 -0.58 14.91
C GLN A 506 11.46 -1.75 15.38
N PRO A 507 11.99 -2.90 15.88
CA PRO A 507 11.15 -4.01 16.31
C PRO A 507 10.30 -3.65 17.55
N GLN A 508 10.86 -2.88 18.48
CA GLN A 508 10.16 -2.47 19.70
C GLN A 508 9.05 -1.45 19.39
N LEU A 509 9.31 -0.50 18.49
CA LEU A 509 8.33 0.50 18.07
C LEU A 509 7.15 -0.15 17.34
N LEU A 510 7.42 -1.13 16.47
CA LEU A 510 6.37 -1.88 15.79
C LEU A 510 5.54 -2.71 16.78
N GLY A 511 6.18 -3.39 17.74
CA GLY A 511 5.50 -4.26 18.69
C GLY A 511 4.70 -3.51 19.78
N LYS A 512 5.19 -2.36 20.28
CA LYS A 512 4.57 -1.65 21.41
C LYS A 512 3.71 -0.46 21.00
N ALA A 513 4.19 0.34 20.05
CA ALA A 513 3.54 1.58 19.63
C ALA A 513 2.79 1.43 18.29
N ASN A 514 2.99 0.30 17.59
CA ASN A 514 2.52 0.07 16.21
C ASN A 514 3.11 1.08 15.21
N ILE A 515 4.31 1.60 15.46
CA ILE A 515 5.02 2.52 14.55
C ILE A 515 5.94 1.70 13.64
N ASP A 516 5.74 1.79 12.32
CA ASP A 516 6.53 1.10 11.31
C ASP A 516 7.44 2.10 10.57
N LEU A 517 8.66 2.29 11.07
CA LEU A 517 9.65 3.16 10.45
C LEU A 517 10.42 2.40 9.36
N ARG A 518 10.15 2.68 8.09
CA ARG A 518 10.81 2.02 6.96
C ARG A 518 11.92 2.90 6.39
N LEU A 519 13.17 2.56 6.70
CA LEU A 519 14.33 3.20 6.08
C LEU A 519 14.35 2.86 4.58
N ARG A 520 13.97 3.83 3.76
CA ARG A 520 13.76 3.68 2.31
C ARG A 520 14.91 4.23 1.49
N ALA A 521 15.59 5.26 2.01
CA ALA A 521 16.66 5.92 1.31
C ALA A 521 17.72 6.48 2.26
N VAL A 522 18.99 6.32 1.88
CA VAL A 522 20.12 6.95 2.57
C VAL A 522 20.99 7.64 1.53
N ALA A 523 21.27 8.93 1.72
CA ALA A 523 22.06 9.73 0.78
C ALA A 523 23.28 10.36 1.46
N SER A 524 24.42 10.34 0.78
CA SER A 524 25.67 10.98 1.18
C SER A 524 26.26 11.75 0.00
N ARG A 525 27.37 12.49 0.22
CA ARG A 525 28.12 13.11 -0.89
C ARG A 525 28.75 12.08 -1.84
N ARG A 526 28.97 10.85 -1.38
CA ARG A 526 29.59 9.77 -2.17
C ARG A 526 28.58 8.96 -2.99
N GLY A 527 27.29 9.21 -2.77
CA GLY A 527 26.18 8.54 -3.45
C GLY A 527 25.03 8.18 -2.52
N MET A 528 24.03 7.48 -3.05
CA MET A 528 22.80 7.12 -2.34
C MET A 528 22.37 5.67 -2.60
N HIS A 529 21.62 5.12 -1.64
CA HIS A 529 20.96 3.81 -1.74
C HIS A 529 19.45 3.97 -1.62
N LEU A 530 18.69 3.32 -2.53
CA LEU A 530 17.24 3.38 -2.62
C LEU A 530 16.65 1.97 -2.50
N ALA A 531 15.96 1.68 -1.39
CA ALA A 531 15.36 0.37 -1.13
C ALA A 531 13.88 0.33 -1.58
N PRO A 532 13.44 -0.67 -2.37
CA PRO A 532 12.06 -0.75 -2.86
C PRO A 532 10.97 -0.83 -1.77
N ARG A 533 11.26 -1.47 -0.63
CA ARG A 533 10.31 -1.65 0.48
C ARG A 533 10.83 -1.04 1.79
N ALA A 534 11.95 -1.56 2.27
CA ALA A 534 12.73 -1.05 3.40
C ALA A 534 14.13 -1.68 3.31
N LEU A 535 15.15 -0.97 3.78
CA LEU A 535 16.51 -1.48 3.85
C LEU A 535 16.55 -2.64 4.86
N GLN A 536 16.93 -3.82 4.37
CA GLN A 536 17.07 -5.04 5.18
C GLN A 536 18.54 -5.24 5.52
N GLY A 537 18.88 -5.40 6.79
CA GLY A 537 20.26 -5.58 7.25
C GLY A 537 21.04 -4.27 7.47
N PRO A 538 22.37 -4.32 7.64
CA PRO A 538 23.16 -3.17 8.09
C PRO A 538 23.28 -2.08 7.01
N TRP A 539 22.82 -0.86 7.33
CA TRP A 539 22.78 0.26 6.38
C TRP A 539 24.15 0.64 5.79
N ARG A 540 25.23 0.43 6.55
CA ARG A 540 26.61 0.70 6.10
C ARG A 540 27.01 -0.14 4.90
N ALA A 541 26.61 -1.41 4.87
CA ALA A 541 26.89 -2.31 3.77
C ALA A 541 26.09 -1.91 2.53
N ALA A 542 24.81 -1.61 2.70
CA ALA A 542 23.92 -1.19 1.62
C ALA A 542 24.36 0.13 0.95
N LEU A 543 24.96 1.06 1.71
CA LEU A 543 25.50 2.31 1.15
C LEU A 543 26.87 2.12 0.49
N ALA A 544 27.65 1.13 0.91
CA ALA A 544 28.95 0.80 0.32
C ALA A 544 28.82 0.00 -0.99
N ASP A 545 27.79 -0.83 -1.10
CA ASP A 545 27.53 -1.69 -2.26
C ASP A 545 26.76 -0.92 -3.35
N ALA A 546 27.47 -0.54 -4.41
CA ALA A 546 26.94 0.13 -5.61
C ALA A 546 26.07 1.38 -5.37
N PRO A 547 26.60 2.46 -4.76
CA PRO A 547 25.84 3.69 -4.58
C PRO A 547 25.51 4.32 -5.94
N SER A 548 24.22 4.53 -6.18
CA SER A 548 23.79 5.42 -7.28
C SER A 548 24.30 6.84 -7.03
N ALA A 549 24.46 7.63 -8.10
CA ALA A 549 24.87 9.03 -7.96
C ALA A 549 23.93 9.76 -7.00
N SER A 550 24.48 10.63 -6.15
CA SER A 550 23.68 11.37 -5.17
C SER A 550 22.78 12.38 -5.89
N ASP A 551 21.49 12.05 -5.98
CA ASP A 551 20.47 12.87 -6.62
C ASP A 551 19.28 13.02 -5.67
N LEU A 552 19.11 14.23 -5.13
CA LEU A 552 18.08 14.52 -4.16
C LEU A 552 16.67 14.58 -4.77
N ASP A 553 16.53 14.80 -6.09
CA ASP A 553 15.25 14.75 -6.77
C ASP A 553 14.79 13.29 -6.94
N ALA A 554 15.70 12.42 -7.40
CA ALA A 554 15.45 10.98 -7.45
C ALA A 554 15.19 10.36 -6.06
N PHE A 555 15.93 10.81 -5.04
CA PHE A 555 15.69 10.44 -3.64
C PHE A 555 14.26 10.79 -3.18
N THR A 556 13.80 12.00 -3.51
CA THR A 556 12.45 12.48 -3.14
C THR A 556 11.37 11.71 -3.87
N ALA A 557 11.52 11.50 -5.18
CA ALA A 557 10.60 10.70 -5.99
C ALA A 557 10.50 9.27 -5.46
N HIS A 558 11.63 8.67 -5.04
CA HIS A 558 11.65 7.33 -4.46
C HIS A 558 10.95 7.24 -3.10
N LEU A 559 11.03 8.26 -2.25
CA LEU A 559 10.28 8.26 -0.98
C LEU A 559 8.77 8.29 -1.23
N LEU A 560 8.32 9.10 -2.19
CA LEU A 560 6.90 9.26 -2.51
C LEU A 560 6.31 8.07 -3.29
N SER A 561 7.11 7.36 -4.08
CA SER A 561 6.67 6.17 -4.84
C SER A 561 6.17 5.02 -3.95
N ALA A 562 6.50 5.07 -2.66
CA ALA A 562 6.09 4.08 -1.68
C ALA A 562 4.58 4.09 -1.41
N HIS A 563 3.91 5.23 -1.64
CA HIS A 563 2.51 5.47 -1.24
C HIS A 563 2.20 5.05 0.20
N LEU A 564 3.20 5.18 1.09
CA LEU A 564 3.03 4.94 2.52
C LEU A 564 2.28 6.11 3.17
N PRO A 565 1.59 5.89 4.30
CA PRO A 565 0.78 6.92 4.96
C PRO A 565 1.55 8.22 5.25
N HIS A 566 2.82 8.12 5.62
CA HIS A 566 3.67 9.25 5.96
C HIS A 566 5.05 9.15 5.32
N ALA A 567 5.64 10.30 4.96
CA ALA A 567 7.02 10.40 4.48
C ALA A 567 7.79 11.42 5.31
N VAL A 568 9.03 11.09 5.68
CA VAL A 568 9.91 11.96 6.46
C VAL A 568 11.33 11.98 5.90
N VAL A 569 11.88 13.18 5.76
CA VAL A 569 13.28 13.41 5.46
C VAL A 569 13.99 13.88 6.70
N ILE A 570 15.08 13.19 7.04
CA ILE A 570 15.96 13.53 8.15
C ILE A 570 17.28 14.05 7.59
N ASP A 571 17.52 15.35 7.72
CA ASP A 571 18.73 15.99 7.19
C ASP A 571 19.78 16.19 8.29
N CYS A 572 20.78 15.29 8.33
CA CYS A 572 21.96 15.37 9.19
C CYS A 572 23.20 15.89 8.45
N SER A 573 23.06 16.53 7.29
CA SER A 573 24.18 16.90 6.41
C SER A 573 24.92 18.19 6.81
N GLY A 574 24.26 19.08 7.55
CA GLY A 574 24.78 20.43 7.83
C GLY A 574 24.87 21.33 6.59
N SER A 575 24.29 20.94 5.45
CA SER A 575 24.41 21.63 4.17
C SER A 575 23.36 22.72 4.00
N ALA A 576 23.77 23.90 3.52
CA ALA A 576 22.85 24.97 3.14
C ALA A 576 22.07 24.65 1.85
N GLU A 577 22.63 23.83 0.96
CA GLU A 577 21.99 23.37 -0.27
C GLU A 577 20.83 22.42 0.04
N VAL A 578 21.04 21.47 0.96
CA VAL A 578 19.98 20.54 1.40
C VAL A 578 18.88 21.30 2.13
N ALA A 579 19.24 22.26 3.00
CA ALA A 579 18.27 23.15 3.65
C ALA A 579 17.45 24.00 2.66
N GLY A 580 17.97 24.23 1.45
CA GLY A 580 17.24 24.91 0.36
C GLY A 580 16.07 24.10 -0.20
N ARG A 581 16.02 22.78 0.03
CA ARG A 581 14.95 21.90 -0.48
C ARG A 581 13.76 21.73 0.49
N TYR A 582 13.89 22.21 1.72
CA TYR A 582 12.89 21.97 2.77
C TYR A 582 11.50 22.52 2.43
N GLU A 583 11.43 23.70 1.81
CA GLU A 583 10.17 24.30 1.38
C GLU A 583 9.41 23.37 0.43
N GLY A 584 10.08 22.84 -0.60
CA GLY A 584 9.49 21.92 -1.57
C GLY A 584 9.04 20.60 -0.93
N TRP A 585 9.84 20.04 -0.02
CA TRP A 585 9.47 18.81 0.70
C TRP A 585 8.24 19.02 1.59
N LEU A 586 8.23 20.10 2.39
CA LEU A 586 7.10 20.41 3.26
C LEU A 586 5.84 20.71 2.45
N ALA A 587 5.95 21.46 1.33
CA ALA A 587 4.82 21.72 0.44
C ALA A 587 4.23 20.44 -0.17
N ALA A 588 5.07 19.43 -0.43
CA ALA A 588 4.67 18.11 -0.91
C ALA A 588 4.13 17.17 0.20
N GLY A 589 3.97 17.65 1.44
CA GLY A 589 3.47 16.85 2.57
C GLY A 589 4.54 15.99 3.25
N ILE A 590 5.82 16.14 2.89
CA ILE A 590 6.92 15.38 3.51
C ILE A 590 7.36 16.09 4.80
N HIS A 591 7.38 15.37 5.92
CA HIS A 591 7.89 15.90 7.19
C HIS A 591 9.41 16.10 7.11
N VAL A 592 9.94 17.13 7.77
CA VAL A 592 11.38 17.40 7.82
C VAL A 592 11.83 17.43 9.28
N VAL A 593 12.81 16.59 9.60
CA VAL A 593 13.45 16.54 10.92
C VAL A 593 14.94 16.82 10.75
N THR A 594 15.54 17.70 11.55
CA THR A 594 16.93 18.09 11.29
C THR A 594 17.71 18.68 12.47
N PRO A 595 18.98 18.29 12.68
CA PRO A 595 19.94 19.06 13.47
C PRO A 595 20.65 20.17 12.66
N ASN A 596 20.29 20.38 11.39
CA ASN A 596 20.92 21.35 10.49
C ASN A 596 20.48 22.78 10.81
N LYS A 597 21.41 23.55 11.41
CA LYS A 597 21.20 24.96 11.78
C LYS A 597 20.92 25.87 10.59
N GLN A 598 21.32 25.49 9.37
CA GLN A 598 21.23 26.35 8.18
C GLN A 598 19.79 26.79 7.87
N ALA A 599 18.79 25.95 8.11
CA ALA A 599 17.39 26.33 7.90
C ALA A 599 16.96 27.44 8.87
N GLY A 600 17.17 27.22 10.17
CA GLY A 600 16.73 28.13 11.23
C GLY A 600 17.57 29.40 11.38
N SER A 601 18.88 29.35 11.08
CA SER A 601 19.79 30.50 11.21
C SER A 601 20.18 31.16 9.89
N GLY A 602 19.73 30.62 8.75
CA GLY A 602 20.06 31.14 7.42
C GLY A 602 19.24 32.37 7.03
N PRO A 603 19.18 32.71 5.72
CA PRO A 603 18.40 33.84 5.23
C PRO A 603 16.96 33.84 5.75
N LEU A 604 16.50 34.98 6.25
CA LEU A 604 15.17 35.09 6.89
C LEU A 604 14.04 34.66 5.96
N ALA A 605 14.11 35.06 4.68
CA ALA A 605 13.11 34.69 3.67
C ALA A 605 12.95 33.17 3.50
N ARG A 606 14.05 32.41 3.54
CA ARG A 606 14.01 30.94 3.48
C ARG A 606 13.36 30.35 4.73
N TYR A 607 13.67 30.86 5.91
CA TYR A 607 13.03 30.39 7.14
C TYR A 607 11.51 30.65 7.10
N GLN A 608 11.09 31.84 6.67
CA GLN A 608 9.68 32.18 6.51
C GLN A 608 8.97 31.28 5.48
N SER A 609 9.60 30.98 4.33
CA SER A 609 9.01 30.10 3.32
C SER A 609 8.86 28.65 3.81
N ILE A 610 9.86 28.12 4.53
CA ILE A 610 9.79 26.82 5.20
C ILE A 610 8.61 26.77 6.19
N ARG A 611 8.45 27.80 7.02
CA ARG A 611 7.34 27.89 8.00
C ARG A 611 5.98 27.97 7.32
N ALA A 612 5.86 28.74 6.24
CA ALA A 612 4.63 28.87 5.47
C ALA A 612 4.25 27.53 4.78
N ALA A 613 5.22 26.85 4.17
CA ALA A 613 5.00 25.55 3.52
C ALA A 613 4.52 24.48 4.51
N ALA A 614 5.15 24.39 5.70
CA ALA A 614 4.73 23.49 6.76
C ALA A 614 3.29 23.77 7.24
N ALA A 615 2.92 25.05 7.39
CA ALA A 615 1.57 25.44 7.79
C ALA A 615 0.51 25.12 6.72
N ALA A 616 0.84 25.28 5.44
CA ALA A 616 -0.10 25.08 4.34
C ALA A 616 -0.40 23.60 4.06
N SER A 617 0.60 22.71 4.15
CA SER A 617 0.41 21.28 3.88
C SER A 617 0.02 20.46 5.10
N GLY A 618 0.24 20.98 6.31
CA GLY A 618 0.15 20.23 7.56
C GLY A 618 1.40 19.39 7.88
N ALA A 619 2.40 19.37 7.00
CA ALA A 619 3.67 18.69 7.25
C ALA A 619 4.40 19.30 8.45
N ARG A 620 5.22 18.49 9.11
CA ARG A 620 5.88 18.86 10.36
C ARG A 620 7.34 19.19 10.10
N PHE A 621 7.78 20.36 10.56
CA PHE A 621 9.18 20.76 10.61
C PHE A 621 9.67 20.72 12.07
N ARG A 622 10.64 19.87 12.37
CA ARG A 622 11.20 19.67 13.73
C ARG A 622 12.72 19.74 13.72
N TYR A 623 13.30 20.41 14.70
CA TYR A 623 14.72 20.78 14.71
C TYR A 623 15.28 21.06 16.10
N GLU A 624 14.78 20.34 17.11
CA GLU A 624 15.19 20.47 18.53
C GLU A 624 16.71 20.37 18.69
N ALA A 625 17.32 19.44 17.93
CA ALA A 625 18.73 19.14 17.98
C ALA A 625 19.67 20.22 17.41
N THR A 626 19.15 21.33 16.89
CA THR A 626 19.96 22.42 16.33
C THR A 626 20.68 23.27 17.39
N VAL A 627 20.11 23.39 18.60
CA VAL A 627 20.64 24.28 19.65
C VAL A 627 21.20 23.51 20.84
N GLY A 628 20.43 22.55 21.36
CA GLY A 628 20.73 21.85 22.60
C GLY A 628 21.23 20.41 22.44
N ALA A 629 21.56 19.96 21.22
CA ALA A 629 21.80 18.55 20.88
C ALA A 629 20.61 17.64 21.25
N GLY A 630 20.57 17.06 22.44
CA GLY A 630 19.43 16.29 22.94
C GLY A 630 18.56 17.03 23.96
N LEU A 631 18.96 18.23 24.40
CA LEU A 631 18.25 19.01 25.41
C LEU A 631 16.99 19.67 24.80
N PRO A 632 15.87 19.71 25.55
CA PRO A 632 14.59 20.25 25.06
C PRO A 632 14.55 21.79 25.12
N VAL A 633 15.52 22.47 24.52
CA VAL A 633 15.64 23.94 24.53
C VAL A 633 14.53 24.61 23.72
N ILE A 634 14.32 24.20 22.46
CA ILE A 634 13.35 24.82 21.55
C ILE A 634 11.93 24.54 22.01
N THR A 635 11.64 23.29 22.37
CA THR A 635 10.33 22.91 22.92
C THR A 635 10.01 23.73 24.17
N THR A 636 10.96 23.87 25.11
CA THR A 636 10.75 24.68 26.33
C THR A 636 10.45 26.14 25.98
N LEU A 637 11.19 26.74 25.04
CA LEU A 637 10.94 28.10 24.59
C LEU A 637 9.55 28.24 23.93
N ARG A 638 9.16 27.27 23.10
CA ARG A 638 7.83 27.26 22.47
C ARG A 638 6.71 27.12 23.49
N ASP A 639 6.83 26.26 24.49
CA ASP A 639 5.82 26.13 25.54
C ASP A 639 5.62 27.45 26.31
N LEU A 640 6.70 28.21 26.55
CA LEU A 640 6.60 29.55 27.15
C LEU A 640 5.83 30.52 26.23
N VAL A 641 6.24 30.62 24.97
CA VAL A 641 5.66 31.57 24.00
C VAL A 641 4.22 31.21 23.63
N ASP A 642 3.94 29.93 23.36
CA ASP A 642 2.64 29.43 22.91
C ASP A 642 1.58 29.48 24.02
N THR A 643 2.00 29.46 25.29
CA THR A 643 1.10 29.71 26.43
C THR A 643 0.92 31.20 26.75
N GLY A 644 1.46 32.09 25.92
CA GLY A 644 1.32 33.55 26.03
C GLY A 644 2.23 34.20 27.07
N ASP A 645 3.36 33.60 27.43
CA ASP A 645 4.40 34.27 28.21
C ASP A 645 5.27 35.18 27.30
N GLU A 646 5.86 36.21 27.89
CA GLU A 646 6.70 37.18 27.19
C GLU A 646 8.18 36.95 27.54
N VAL A 647 9.00 36.65 26.53
CA VAL A 647 10.44 36.41 26.69
C VAL A 647 11.18 37.74 26.82
N LEU A 648 11.71 38.02 28.02
CA LEU A 648 12.46 39.24 28.33
C LEU A 648 13.93 39.12 27.90
N SER A 649 14.55 37.97 28.22
CA SER A 649 15.91 37.64 27.77
C SER A 649 16.15 36.14 27.67
N ILE A 650 17.07 35.77 26.76
CA ILE A 650 17.61 34.43 26.63
C ILE A 650 19.11 34.52 26.76
N GLU A 651 19.70 33.78 27.68
CA GLU A 651 21.14 33.71 27.87
C GLU A 651 21.59 32.26 27.85
N GLY A 652 22.78 31.97 27.32
CA GLY A 652 23.25 30.59 27.34
C GLY A 652 24.69 30.37 26.91
N ILE A 653 25.20 29.22 27.32
CA ILE A 653 26.46 28.66 26.87
C ILE A 653 26.11 27.47 25.98
N PHE A 654 26.41 27.63 24.69
CA PHE A 654 25.93 26.74 23.63
C PHE A 654 27.04 25.91 22.96
N SER A 655 28.31 26.11 23.33
CA SER A 655 29.45 25.39 22.78
C SER A 655 30.13 24.59 23.89
N GLY A 656 30.15 23.26 23.73
CA GLY A 656 30.85 22.37 24.65
C GLY A 656 32.36 22.62 24.67
N THR A 657 32.95 22.99 23.52
CA THR A 657 34.37 23.34 23.38
C THR A 657 34.72 24.60 24.18
N LEU A 658 33.94 25.68 24.00
CA LEU A 658 34.16 26.92 24.73
C LEU A 658 33.82 26.79 26.22
N ALA A 659 32.80 26.00 26.57
CA ALA A 659 32.50 25.65 27.95
C ALA A 659 33.70 24.95 28.61
N TRP A 660 34.31 23.96 27.92
CA TRP A 660 35.46 23.23 28.44
C TRP A 660 36.66 24.16 28.65
N LEU A 661 36.96 24.99 27.66
CA LEU A 661 38.09 25.92 27.70
C LEU A 661 37.96 26.89 28.87
N PHE A 662 36.82 27.56 29.03
CA PHE A 662 36.65 28.57 30.09
C PHE A 662 36.33 27.99 31.48
N ASN A 663 35.88 26.73 31.57
CA ASN A 663 35.83 26.02 32.85
C ASN A 663 37.23 25.59 33.33
N ARG A 664 38.16 25.33 32.39
CA ARG A 664 39.56 24.95 32.69
C ARG A 664 40.52 26.13 32.78
N PHE A 665 40.19 27.26 32.16
CA PHE A 665 41.08 28.43 32.12
C PHE A 665 41.13 29.11 33.49
N ASP A 666 42.14 28.74 34.27
CA ASP A 666 42.42 29.27 35.60
C ASP A 666 43.70 30.11 35.68
N GLY A 667 44.37 30.32 34.54
CA GLY A 667 45.62 31.06 34.42
C GLY A 667 46.88 30.29 34.84
N SER A 668 46.77 28.99 35.19
CA SER A 668 47.93 28.13 35.49
C SER A 668 48.74 27.73 34.25
N GLN A 669 48.08 27.72 33.08
CA GLN A 669 48.70 27.48 31.77
C GLN A 669 48.13 28.46 30.73
N PRO A 670 48.86 28.74 29.63
CA PRO A 670 48.38 29.62 28.57
C PRO A 670 47.09 29.11 27.90
N PHE A 671 46.25 30.02 27.39
CA PHE A 671 44.99 29.66 26.75
C PHE A 671 45.22 28.89 25.44
N SER A 672 46.25 29.26 24.68
CA SER A 672 46.69 28.53 23.48
C SER A 672 46.99 27.04 23.78
N ALA A 673 47.66 26.75 24.89
CA ALA A 673 47.95 25.38 25.33
C ALA A 673 46.67 24.61 25.73
N LEU A 674 45.66 25.29 26.29
CA LEU A 674 44.35 24.70 26.54
C LEU A 674 43.61 24.35 25.24
N VAL A 675 43.68 25.21 24.22
CA VAL A 675 43.09 24.93 22.90
C VAL A 675 43.76 23.72 22.25
N GLU A 676 45.09 23.61 22.35
CA GLU A 676 45.83 22.43 21.86
C GLU A 676 45.44 21.14 22.61
N GLN A 677 45.28 21.20 23.94
CA GLN A 677 44.77 20.08 24.73
C GLN A 677 43.34 19.69 24.32
N ALA A 678 42.44 20.66 24.13
CA ALA A 678 41.07 20.41 23.69
C ALA A 678 41.05 19.74 22.30
N ARG A 679 41.90 20.19 21.38
CA ARG A 679 42.08 19.58 20.05
C ARG A 679 42.60 18.14 20.16
N GLY A 680 43.60 17.89 21.01
CA GLY A 680 44.14 16.55 21.25
C GLY A 680 43.13 15.57 21.88
N MET A 681 42.16 16.08 22.66
CA MET A 681 41.06 15.30 23.25
C MET A 681 39.85 15.16 22.30
N GLY A 682 39.88 15.78 21.11
CA GLY A 682 38.78 15.76 20.14
C GLY A 682 37.57 16.61 20.54
N TYR A 683 37.75 17.62 21.40
CA TYR A 683 36.67 18.55 21.76
C TYR A 683 36.49 19.70 20.76
N THR A 684 37.49 20.00 19.94
CA THR A 684 37.36 20.99 18.86
C THR A 684 36.99 20.30 17.55
N GLU A 685 36.46 21.06 16.60
CA GLU A 685 36.47 20.68 15.19
C GLU A 685 37.92 20.52 14.67
N PRO A 686 38.14 19.85 13.51
CA PRO A 686 39.48 19.70 12.93
C PRO A 686 40.22 21.03 12.75
N ASP A 687 39.47 22.10 12.51
CA ASP A 687 39.92 23.48 12.54
C ASP A 687 39.32 24.20 13.79
N PRO A 688 40.12 24.45 14.85
CA PRO A 688 39.62 25.08 16.07
C PRO A 688 39.05 26.49 15.88
N ARG A 689 39.33 27.15 14.74
CA ARG A 689 38.76 28.47 14.42
C ARG A 689 37.24 28.42 14.30
N ASP A 690 36.67 27.29 13.86
CA ASP A 690 35.23 27.13 13.71
C ASP A 690 34.51 27.27 15.06
N ASP A 691 35.08 26.69 16.13
CA ASP A 691 34.57 26.83 17.50
C ASP A 691 34.87 28.22 18.10
N LEU A 692 36.10 28.71 17.95
CA LEU A 692 36.58 29.94 18.56
C LEU A 692 36.00 31.22 17.92
N SER A 693 35.46 31.13 16.70
CA SER A 693 34.84 32.26 16.00
C SER A 693 33.56 32.77 16.66
N GLY A 694 32.88 31.92 17.43
CA GLY A 694 31.56 32.21 18.00
C GLY A 694 30.40 32.12 17.00
N ILE A 695 30.64 31.84 15.73
CA ILE A 695 29.60 31.83 14.69
C ILE A 695 28.58 30.71 14.90
N ASP A 696 29.00 29.52 15.35
CA ASP A 696 28.05 28.44 15.67
C ASP A 696 27.12 28.82 16.82
N VAL A 697 27.67 29.48 17.84
CA VAL A 697 26.91 30.00 18.98
C VAL A 697 25.93 31.09 18.53
N ALA A 698 26.36 31.99 17.65
CA ALA A 698 25.49 33.01 17.06
C ALA A 698 24.34 32.42 16.23
N ARG A 699 24.60 31.36 15.45
CA ARG A 699 23.53 30.65 14.72
C ARG A 699 22.49 30.05 15.66
N LYS A 700 22.91 29.46 16.77
CA LYS A 700 22.01 28.93 17.80
C LYS A 700 21.17 30.03 18.45
N LEU A 701 21.79 31.18 18.74
CA LEU A 701 21.08 32.36 19.25
C LEU A 701 20.03 32.90 18.26
N VAL A 702 20.35 32.94 16.95
CA VAL A 702 19.39 33.35 15.90
C VAL A 702 18.19 32.41 15.85
N ILE A 703 18.40 31.10 15.95
CA ILE A 703 17.32 30.12 15.98
C ILE A 703 16.40 30.42 17.17
N LEU A 704 16.95 30.58 18.38
CA LEU A 704 16.15 30.91 19.56
C LEU A 704 15.44 32.26 19.45
N ALA A 705 16.09 33.27 18.88
CA ALA A 705 15.46 34.57 18.66
C ALA A 705 14.24 34.47 17.75
N ARG A 706 14.33 33.70 16.67
CA ARG A 706 13.21 33.45 15.74
C ARG A 706 12.08 32.67 16.40
N GLU A 707 12.39 31.65 17.19
CA GLU A 707 11.39 30.90 17.96
C GLU A 707 10.69 31.75 19.03
N ALA A 708 11.40 32.74 19.58
CA ALA A 708 10.85 33.77 20.48
C ALA A 708 10.07 34.88 19.75
N GLY A 709 9.88 34.77 18.44
CA GLY A 709 9.11 35.73 17.64
C GLY A 709 9.88 36.95 17.14
N ARG A 710 11.23 36.93 17.16
CA ARG A 710 12.07 38.03 16.67
C ARG A 710 12.67 37.70 15.29
N GLU A 711 12.52 38.62 14.35
CA GLU A 711 13.08 38.51 12.99
C GLU A 711 14.59 38.84 12.94
N LEU A 712 15.39 38.09 13.69
CA LEU A 712 16.84 38.28 13.77
C LEU A 712 17.56 37.56 12.63
N SER A 713 18.54 38.24 12.02
CA SER A 713 19.48 37.68 11.04
C SER A 713 20.87 37.61 11.65
N LEU A 714 21.72 36.72 11.13
CA LEU A 714 23.03 36.42 11.72
C LEU A 714 23.95 37.65 11.73
N GLU A 715 23.83 38.50 10.72
CA GLU A 715 24.60 39.75 10.54
C GLU A 715 24.25 40.80 11.60
N GLN A 716 23.10 40.65 12.29
CA GLN A 716 22.65 41.55 13.34
C GLN A 716 23.14 41.11 14.74
N VAL A 717 23.81 39.96 14.85
CA VAL A 717 24.38 39.47 16.12
C VAL A 717 25.76 40.07 16.29
N GLN A 718 26.00 40.73 17.42
CA GLN A 718 27.33 41.21 17.78
C GLN A 718 28.19 40.04 18.27
N VAL A 719 29.16 39.59 17.46
CA VAL A 719 30.00 38.42 17.79
C VAL A 719 31.42 38.87 18.12
N GLU A 720 31.84 38.62 19.36
CA GLU A 720 33.22 38.73 19.81
C GLU A 720 33.97 37.42 19.50
N SER A 721 34.67 37.39 18.38
CA SER A 721 35.50 36.26 17.97
C SER A 721 36.77 36.15 18.83
N LEU A 722 37.07 34.94 19.32
CA LEU A 722 38.35 34.64 19.99
C LEU A 722 39.48 34.36 18.98
N VAL A 723 39.15 34.24 17.68
CA VAL A 723 40.12 34.19 16.58
C VAL A 723 40.55 35.62 16.24
N PRO A 724 41.83 35.97 16.43
CA PRO A 724 42.36 37.29 16.09
C PRO A 724 42.26 37.53 14.59
N GLU A 725 42.02 38.78 14.18
CA GLU A 725 41.81 39.15 12.78
C GLU A 725 42.99 38.72 11.88
N ALA A 726 44.22 38.89 12.37
CA ALA A 726 45.44 38.49 11.67
C ALA A 726 45.60 36.96 11.48
N LEU A 727 44.83 36.14 12.20
CA LEU A 727 44.91 34.67 12.18
C LEU A 727 43.65 34.00 11.59
N ARG A 728 42.71 34.80 11.05
CA ARG A 728 41.50 34.27 10.38
C ARG A 728 41.82 33.60 9.05
N ALA A 729 42.86 34.06 8.36
CA ALA A 729 43.35 33.48 7.11
C ALA A 729 44.65 32.70 7.34
N GLY A 730 44.87 31.62 6.59
CA GLY A 730 46.07 30.78 6.71
C GLY A 730 45.75 29.31 7.04
N SER A 731 46.80 28.49 7.17
CA SER A 731 46.65 27.07 7.55
C SER A 731 46.32 26.93 9.04
N VAL A 732 45.74 25.78 9.41
CA VAL A 732 45.46 25.45 10.82
C VAL A 732 46.74 25.42 11.64
N ASP A 733 47.86 24.97 11.05
CA ASP A 733 49.14 24.88 11.75
C ASP A 733 49.72 26.27 12.05
N ASP A 734 49.63 27.22 11.11
CA ASP A 734 50.04 28.62 11.34
C ASP A 734 49.17 29.27 12.44
N PHE A 735 47.86 29.02 12.41
CA PHE A 735 46.94 29.47 13.44
C PHE A 735 47.35 28.95 14.84
N MET A 736 47.62 27.64 14.97
CA MET A 736 47.98 27.05 16.26
C MET A 736 49.33 27.56 16.79
N GLN A 737 50.31 27.81 15.91
CA GLN A 737 51.61 28.35 16.32
C GLN A 737 51.53 29.80 16.82
N ARG A 738 50.63 30.61 16.24
CA ARG A 738 50.50 32.04 16.54
C ARG A 738 49.39 32.37 17.53
N LEU A 739 48.58 31.39 17.92
CA LEU A 739 47.49 31.58 18.88
C LEU A 739 47.98 32.16 20.21
N GLY A 740 49.22 31.82 20.61
CA GLY A 740 49.87 32.30 21.82
C GLY A 740 50.04 33.81 21.91
N ASP A 741 49.99 34.53 20.78
CA ASP A 741 50.07 36.00 20.72
C ASP A 741 48.94 36.70 21.54
N ASN A 742 47.89 35.98 21.94
CA ASN A 742 46.72 36.50 22.65
C ASN A 742 46.62 36.03 24.11
N ASP A 743 47.55 35.19 24.57
CA ASP A 743 47.49 34.60 25.91
C ASP A 743 47.58 35.67 27.01
N GLU A 744 48.42 36.69 26.81
CA GLU A 744 48.60 37.77 27.79
C GLU A 744 47.31 38.59 27.97
N ALA A 745 46.62 38.94 26.87
CA ALA A 745 45.38 39.69 26.90
C ALA A 745 44.25 38.93 27.62
N LEU A 746 44.13 37.62 27.36
CA LEU A 746 43.14 36.77 28.03
C LEU A 746 43.48 36.56 29.51
N LEU A 747 44.76 36.42 29.86
CA LEU A 747 45.19 36.32 31.25
C LEU A 747 44.89 37.59 32.04
N GLN A 748 45.15 38.77 31.46
CA GLN A 748 44.79 40.05 32.08
C GLN A 748 43.29 40.16 32.33
N ARG A 749 42.46 39.78 31.35
CA ARG A 749 40.99 39.79 31.49
C ARG A 749 40.52 38.83 32.59
N LEU A 750 41.15 37.65 32.71
CA LEU A 750 40.85 36.69 33.78
C LEU A 750 41.19 37.25 35.17
N GLN A 751 42.35 37.88 35.31
CA GLN A 751 42.78 38.50 36.57
C GLN A 751 41.85 39.63 37.00
N GLN A 752 41.41 40.47 36.04
CA GLN A 752 40.44 41.54 36.30
C GLN A 752 39.08 40.99 36.75
N ALA A 753 38.57 39.96 36.07
CA ALA A 753 37.31 39.31 36.44
C ALA A 753 37.39 38.73 37.87
N ARG A 754 38.49 38.04 38.21
CA ARG A 754 38.73 37.50 39.55
C ARG A 754 38.79 38.58 40.63
N GLY A 755 39.44 39.72 40.33
CA GLY A 755 39.47 40.88 41.23
C GLY A 755 38.09 41.43 41.57
N ARG A 756 37.08 41.16 40.70
CA ARG A 756 35.67 41.53 40.91
C ARG A 756 34.80 40.39 41.44
N GLY A 757 35.38 39.24 41.81
CA GLY A 757 34.62 38.06 42.26
C GLY A 757 33.81 37.40 41.14
N ALA A 758 34.29 37.48 39.89
CA ALA A 758 33.66 36.92 38.71
C ALA A 758 34.57 35.92 37.99
N VAL A 759 33.98 35.11 37.10
CA VAL A 759 34.66 34.19 36.19
C VAL A 759 34.32 34.54 34.74
N LEU A 760 35.19 34.15 33.81
CA LEU A 760 34.96 34.39 32.38
C LEU A 760 34.15 33.26 31.76
N ARG A 761 33.09 33.59 31.03
CA ARG A 761 32.27 32.62 30.28
C ARG A 761 31.96 33.15 28.90
N TYR A 762 31.98 32.27 27.90
CA TYR A 762 31.58 32.62 26.55
C TYR A 762 30.07 32.43 26.40
N VAL A 763 29.33 33.54 26.42
CA VAL A 763 27.87 33.57 26.57
C VAL A 763 27.25 34.20 25.34
N ALA A 764 26.12 33.63 24.91
CA ALA A 764 25.19 34.28 24.00
C ALA A 764 24.04 34.88 24.78
N ALA A 765 23.69 36.13 24.47
CA ALA A 765 22.65 36.88 25.14
C ALA A 765 21.71 37.52 24.10
N LEU A 766 20.41 37.36 24.32
CA LEU A 766 19.33 38.03 23.59
C LEU A 766 18.50 38.82 24.61
N SER A 767 18.33 40.12 24.38
CA SER A 767 17.51 40.99 25.22
C SER A 767 16.81 42.06 24.39
N ALA A 768 16.06 42.97 25.02
CA ALA A 768 15.50 44.14 24.34
C ALA A 768 16.57 45.03 23.67
N GLN A 769 17.81 44.99 24.16
CA GLN A 769 18.93 45.81 23.67
C GLN A 769 19.60 45.23 22.42
N GLY A 770 19.35 43.97 22.07
CA GLY A 770 19.92 43.31 20.90
C GLY A 770 20.34 41.86 21.16
N ALA A 771 21.20 41.35 20.29
CA ALA A 771 21.77 40.01 20.39
C ALA A 771 23.30 40.08 20.35
N SER A 772 23.96 39.43 21.30
CA SER A 772 25.42 39.38 21.38
C SER A 772 25.92 37.99 21.73
N VAL A 773 27.14 37.70 21.31
CA VAL A 773 27.88 36.47 21.62
C VAL A 773 29.30 36.88 21.93
N GLY A 774 29.81 36.53 23.11
CA GLY A 774 31.16 36.93 23.48
C GLY A 774 31.60 36.49 24.86
N LEU A 775 32.79 36.93 25.24
CA LEU A 775 33.40 36.59 26.51
C LEU A 775 32.95 37.57 27.58
N VAL A 776 32.14 37.12 28.52
CA VAL A 776 31.56 37.97 29.57
C VAL A 776 32.04 37.56 30.95
N GLU A 777 31.95 38.50 31.89
CA GLU A 777 32.21 38.26 33.31
C GLU A 777 30.90 37.88 33.99
N VAL A 778 30.85 36.69 34.58
CA VAL A 778 29.70 36.24 35.37
C VAL A 778 30.11 36.11 36.85
N PRO A 779 29.26 36.56 37.79
CA PRO A 779 29.48 36.35 39.22
C PRO A 779 29.71 34.86 39.56
N VAL A 780 30.51 34.56 40.59
CA VAL A 780 30.82 33.17 41.00
C VAL A 780 29.60 32.36 41.46
N ASP A 781 28.52 33.02 41.87
CA ASP A 781 27.23 32.43 42.24
C ASP A 781 26.25 32.34 41.05
N HIS A 782 26.62 32.83 39.87
CA HIS A 782 25.80 32.72 38.67
C HIS A 782 25.65 31.27 38.21
N ALA A 783 24.50 30.93 37.60
CA ALA A 783 24.23 29.59 37.06
C ALA A 783 25.28 29.11 36.04
N PHE A 784 26.03 30.04 35.43
CA PHE A 784 27.05 29.75 34.42
C PHE A 784 28.45 29.56 35.00
N ALA A 785 28.66 29.88 36.28
CA ALA A 785 29.98 29.81 36.91
C ALA A 785 30.41 28.38 37.25
N ASN A 786 29.48 27.51 37.66
CA ASN A 786 29.79 26.19 38.23
C ASN A 786 29.27 25.01 37.37
N LEU A 787 29.44 25.10 36.05
CA LEU A 787 29.01 24.06 35.10
C LEU A 787 29.96 22.85 35.10
N LYS A 788 29.42 21.65 34.81
CA LYS A 788 30.28 20.53 34.41
C LYS A 788 30.95 20.86 33.08
N LEU A 789 32.15 20.33 32.87
CA LEU A 789 33.11 20.83 31.87
C LEU A 789 32.52 21.11 30.47
N THR A 790 31.61 20.27 29.97
CA THR A 790 31.07 20.35 28.59
C THR A 790 29.54 20.53 28.54
N ASP A 791 28.91 20.96 29.64
CA ASP A 791 27.46 21.17 29.68
C ASP A 791 27.07 22.39 28.83
N ASN A 792 25.98 22.25 28.07
CA ASN A 792 25.24 23.41 27.57
C ASN A 792 24.25 23.84 28.65
N VAL A 793 24.05 25.15 28.78
CA VAL A 793 23.06 25.74 29.67
C VAL A 793 22.34 26.87 28.96
N VAL A 794 21.02 26.91 29.08
CA VAL A 794 20.17 27.96 28.53
C VAL A 794 19.25 28.46 29.62
N GLN A 795 19.18 29.77 29.76
CA GLN A 795 18.39 30.46 30.75
C GLN A 795 17.36 31.34 30.04
N PHE A 796 16.08 31.13 30.38
CA PHE A 796 14.96 31.93 29.90
C PHE A 796 14.47 32.82 31.03
N ARG A 797 14.57 34.13 30.85
CA ARG A 797 13.91 35.11 31.72
C ARG A 797 12.67 35.62 31.00
N THR A 798 11.52 35.42 31.61
CA THR A 798 10.22 35.83 31.05
C THR A 798 9.45 36.67 32.05
N ARG A 799 8.24 37.13 31.71
CA ARG A 799 7.36 37.78 32.69
C ARG A 799 6.94 36.87 33.83
N ARG A 800 6.79 35.56 33.58
CA ARG A 800 6.45 34.58 34.63
C ARG A 800 7.69 34.08 35.38
N TYR A 801 8.84 34.04 34.72
CA TYR A 801 10.13 33.63 35.28
C TYR A 801 11.07 34.84 35.42
N CYS A 802 10.60 35.94 36.02
CA CYS A 802 11.37 37.19 36.13
C CYS A 802 12.33 37.20 37.33
N ASP A 803 11.91 36.64 38.47
CA ASP A 803 12.71 36.60 39.71
C ASP A 803 13.60 35.34 39.77
N ASN A 804 13.12 34.23 39.22
CA ASN A 804 13.85 32.97 39.12
C ASN A 804 13.76 32.44 37.68
N PRO A 805 14.77 32.73 36.84
CA PRO A 805 14.80 32.30 35.44
C PRO A 805 14.74 30.78 35.27
N LEU A 806 14.07 30.32 34.21
CA LEU A 806 14.00 28.89 33.87
C LEU A 806 15.31 28.45 33.23
N VAL A 807 15.95 27.42 33.79
CA VAL A 807 17.24 26.92 33.31
C VAL A 807 17.10 25.51 32.75
N VAL A 808 17.59 25.30 31.52
CA VAL A 808 17.76 23.98 30.89
C VAL A 808 19.25 23.69 30.78
N GLN A 809 19.71 22.62 31.43
CA GLN A 809 21.13 22.25 31.49
C GLN A 809 21.33 20.75 31.24
N GLY A 810 22.41 20.41 30.53
CA GLY A 810 22.94 19.06 30.45
C GLY A 810 24.02 18.91 29.40
N PRO A 811 24.41 17.68 29.04
CA PRO A 811 25.47 17.43 28.06
C PRO A 811 25.16 18.08 26.71
N GLY A 812 26.03 19.00 26.29
CA GLY A 812 25.78 19.88 25.14
C GLY A 812 26.32 19.40 23.80
N ALA A 813 27.04 18.28 23.78
CA ALA A 813 27.75 17.77 22.62
C ALA A 813 27.81 16.23 22.64
N GLY A 814 27.90 15.63 21.45
CA GLY A 814 28.02 14.19 21.28
C GLY A 814 27.13 13.67 20.14
N PRO A 815 27.65 12.83 19.23
CA PRO A 815 26.87 12.25 18.14
C PRO A 815 25.62 11.49 18.62
N GLU A 816 25.75 10.68 19.67
CA GLU A 816 24.67 9.87 20.23
C GLU A 816 23.53 10.72 20.83
N VAL A 817 23.89 11.75 21.62
CA VAL A 817 22.91 12.64 22.28
C VAL A 817 22.18 13.49 21.25
N THR A 818 22.91 13.99 20.23
CA THR A 818 22.30 14.75 19.13
C THR A 818 21.37 13.86 18.30
N ALA A 819 21.82 12.64 17.96
CA ALA A 819 21.01 11.66 17.24
C ALA A 819 19.74 11.30 18.01
N ALA A 820 19.83 11.16 19.34
CA ALA A 820 18.67 10.92 20.19
C ALA A 820 17.67 12.09 20.16
N GLY A 821 18.15 13.34 20.10
CA GLY A 821 17.29 14.52 19.92
C GLY A 821 16.56 14.50 18.57
N VAL A 822 17.27 14.18 17.48
CA VAL A 822 16.69 14.02 16.14
C VAL A 822 15.68 12.87 16.11
N PHE A 823 15.97 11.75 16.78
CA PHE A 823 15.06 10.63 16.87
C PHE A 823 13.82 10.97 17.69
N ALA A 824 13.96 11.70 18.80
CA ALA A 824 12.83 12.19 19.58
C ALA A 824 11.91 13.09 18.74
N ASP A 825 12.45 13.94 17.88
CA ASP A 825 11.67 14.74 16.93
C ASP A 825 10.91 13.88 15.92
N LEU A 826 11.52 12.82 15.38
CA LEU A 826 10.83 11.85 14.53
C LEU A 826 9.65 11.19 15.26
N LEU A 827 9.85 10.79 16.53
CA LEU A 827 8.77 10.20 17.33
C LEU A 827 7.66 11.23 17.62
N ARG A 828 7.99 12.52 17.85
CA ARG A 828 6.99 13.58 17.97
C ARG A 828 6.22 13.82 16.69
N VAL A 829 6.84 13.67 15.52
CA VAL A 829 6.12 13.65 14.23
C VAL A 829 5.15 12.47 14.23
N ALA A 830 5.61 11.25 14.53
CA ALA A 830 4.75 10.07 14.58
C ALA A 830 3.56 10.25 15.55
N ALA A 831 3.78 10.79 16.75
CA ALA A 831 2.73 11.07 17.72
C ALA A 831 1.73 12.13 17.20
N GLY A 832 2.23 13.15 16.50
CA GLY A 832 1.39 14.15 15.82
C GLY A 832 0.50 13.58 14.72
N GLU A 833 0.90 12.46 14.13
CA GLU A 833 0.13 11.70 13.13
C GLU A 833 -0.76 10.61 13.74
N GLY A 834 -0.87 10.58 15.08
CA GLY A 834 -1.77 9.67 15.81
C GLY A 834 -1.09 8.45 16.44
N ALA A 835 0.25 8.41 16.47
CA ALA A 835 0.96 7.36 17.18
C ALA A 835 0.79 7.44 18.70
N ARG A 836 0.64 6.26 19.33
CA ARG A 836 0.60 6.11 20.79
C ARG A 836 1.96 5.57 21.24
N LEU A 837 2.82 6.48 21.68
CA LEU A 837 4.17 6.18 22.16
C LEU A 837 4.19 5.60 23.58
#